data_AF-A0A813M443-F1
#
_entry.id   AF-A0A813M443-F1
#
_cell.length_a   1.000
_cell.length_b   1.000
_cell.length_c   1.000
_cell.angle_alpha   90.00
_cell.angle_beta   90.00
_cell.angle_gamma   90.00
#
_symmetry.space_group_name_H-M   'P 1'
#
loop_
_entity.id
_entity.type
_entity.pdbx_description
1 polymer ?
#
loop_
_entity_poly.entity_id
_entity_poly.type
_entity_poly.pdbx_seq_one_letter_code
_entity_poly.pdbx_strand_id
1 'polypeptide(L)'
;MNKLQLTLAVLKPDISLNEKAVSEIRKIILQDNYLFIRTKFHKLTLNQAKDFYKVHEKKFFYNRLVYSMSSGPIWCHILARENAIKEWRKLMGPTKVFKTIYDDPNSLRGNYGVTDTRNTLHGSDSDENAKAEMDFFFPEFDFESWYAKEESQFRDPNNLISKIKCTIEIMPLNYLKKYLYLSSTLNLIDPVNSKLLSNVFTAIQLSINHNKTDDLLKLLNDYLQFNSSLNLKNSNQIGSSINCVAFYLACCARLSKNENFTHKVYETLINTSETPMHLFAFEHFCDVASEIEQSKNSSEQAEATVTNRNNSKHIGRGHKKALIKWFFNKNELDLIKLLTQYRHSFNWTIKDLLKLIHMKPKNEGHDLIMRYLLFGYRRIQDENISDEFKQVLEFIHDLEKLKYIKIAQEATDLIRKHKFQIGQIPSRIFKFKEIWPALIEQMNTQDFYEYFYQILKKDIIRPNSNIEKFIFDHLLNRNNPDYVNITPISNCIAAQIYERLVFRKQLRTPRGLHRSNNVSILEDKSSQDRFRDYLWSAFRNTIQLNKSQSKSFFNLNRIMVVTEINSQMRNSNTLGLNYLNPLETSICVLLTIFYLNNIPTNVDVFVSSDRLTRIELADKNTQAEPDLGSLDQIVQGFVSIDKNPTDKIFEWTLQNEKFYDVFVFLVSSDQNNNKIQSEIDFVRANTIAKDTKLIIVNLTGKVTENEHVAISPSQLDLYLNGWNFDTFHLIESFLKGIF
;
A
#
# COMPACT_ATOMS: atom_id res chain seq x y z
N MET A 1 -0.24 -44.00 -13.02
CA MET A 1 -1.21 -42.88 -13.04
C MET A 1 -1.52 -42.56 -14.48
N ASN A 2 -2.78 -42.27 -14.81
CA ASN A 2 -3.17 -41.96 -16.19
C ASN A 2 -2.65 -40.57 -16.59
N LYS A 3 -2.19 -40.41 -17.83
CA LYS A 3 -1.73 -39.13 -18.39
C LYS A 3 -2.84 -38.08 -18.29
N LEU A 4 -2.52 -36.84 -17.88
CA LEU A 4 -3.52 -35.76 -17.89
C LEU A 4 -3.96 -35.47 -19.32
N GLN A 5 -5.27 -35.34 -19.53
CA GLN A 5 -5.83 -34.85 -20.78
C GLN A 5 -5.88 -33.32 -20.72
N LEU A 6 -5.53 -32.67 -21.84
CA LEU A 6 -5.63 -31.22 -21.99
C LEU A 6 -6.90 -30.87 -22.77
N THR A 7 -7.58 -29.80 -22.37
CA THR A 7 -8.74 -29.27 -23.07
C THR A 7 -8.64 -27.75 -23.17
N LEU A 8 -9.25 -27.18 -24.22
CA LEU A 8 -9.52 -25.76 -24.26
C LEU A 8 -10.82 -25.46 -23.50
N ALA A 9 -10.79 -24.45 -22.65
CA ALA A 9 -11.97 -23.82 -22.07
C ALA A 9 -11.99 -22.35 -22.44
N VAL A 10 -13.11 -21.86 -22.98
CA VAL A 10 -13.26 -20.44 -23.32
C VAL A 10 -14.49 -19.86 -22.64
N LEU A 11 -14.31 -18.75 -21.92
CA LEU A 11 -15.39 -17.90 -21.43
C LEU A 11 -15.65 -16.82 -22.48
N LYS A 12 -16.86 -16.87 -23.03
CA LYS A 12 -17.33 -16.06 -24.17
C LYS A 12 -17.61 -14.60 -23.77
N PRO A 13 -17.80 -13.70 -24.75
CA PRO A 13 -17.94 -12.27 -24.47
C PRO A 13 -19.11 -11.86 -23.58
N ASP A 14 -20.16 -12.67 -23.49
CA ASP A 14 -21.31 -12.43 -22.64
C ASP A 14 -21.00 -12.51 -21.14
N ILE A 15 -19.91 -13.16 -20.74
CA ILE A 15 -19.51 -13.29 -19.33
C ILE A 15 -18.12 -12.72 -19.03
N SER A 16 -17.26 -12.58 -20.04
CA SER A 16 -15.83 -12.33 -19.84
C SER A 16 -15.49 -11.03 -19.12
N LEU A 17 -16.36 -10.01 -19.21
CA LEU A 17 -16.22 -8.73 -18.53
C LEU A 17 -16.89 -8.70 -17.14
N ASN A 18 -17.65 -9.74 -16.79
CA ASN A 18 -18.21 -9.90 -15.46
C ASN A 18 -17.18 -10.60 -14.57
N GLU A 19 -16.27 -9.81 -13.99
CA GLU A 19 -15.13 -10.34 -13.21
C GLU A 19 -15.57 -11.26 -12.06
N LYS A 20 -16.70 -10.96 -11.41
CA LYS A 20 -17.26 -11.82 -10.36
C LYS A 20 -17.66 -13.19 -10.91
N ALA A 21 -18.43 -13.22 -12.00
CA ALA A 21 -18.86 -14.47 -12.61
C ALA A 21 -17.67 -15.27 -13.16
N VAL A 22 -16.69 -14.60 -13.78
CA VAL A 22 -15.44 -15.23 -14.24
C VAL A 22 -14.67 -15.84 -13.06
N SER A 23 -14.56 -15.12 -11.94
CA SER A 23 -13.89 -15.61 -10.73
C SER A 23 -14.58 -16.84 -10.15
N GLU A 24 -15.91 -16.83 -10.03
CA GLU A 24 -16.68 -17.98 -9.54
C GLU A 24 -16.59 -19.18 -10.48
N ILE A 25 -16.71 -18.99 -11.79
CA ILE A 25 -16.52 -20.07 -12.78
C ILE A 25 -15.13 -20.71 -12.61
N ARG A 26 -14.08 -19.90 -12.40
CA ARG A 26 -12.72 -20.42 -12.16
C ARG A 26 -12.59 -21.18 -10.84
N LYS A 27 -13.23 -20.70 -9.77
CA LYS A 27 -13.28 -21.44 -8.50
C LYS A 27 -13.96 -22.79 -8.67
N ILE A 28 -15.08 -22.84 -9.40
CA ILE A 28 -15.79 -24.09 -9.71
C ILE A 28 -14.88 -25.04 -10.51
N ILE A 29 -14.16 -24.53 -11.51
CA ILE A 29 -13.17 -25.31 -12.29
C ILE A 29 -12.09 -25.89 -11.37
N LEU A 30 -11.53 -25.11 -10.44
CA LEU A 30 -10.53 -25.58 -9.48
C LEU A 30 -11.10 -26.62 -8.51
N GLN A 31 -12.31 -26.40 -8.00
CA GLN A 31 -13.01 -27.35 -7.11
C GLN A 31 -13.32 -28.68 -7.80
N ASP A 32 -13.54 -28.65 -9.11
CA ASP A 32 -13.70 -29.84 -9.96
C ASP A 32 -12.33 -30.39 -10.43
N ASN A 33 -11.25 -30.14 -9.68
CA ASN A 33 -9.91 -30.71 -9.85
C ASN A 33 -9.22 -30.42 -11.20
N TYR A 34 -9.58 -29.34 -11.88
CA TYR A 34 -8.80 -28.88 -13.03
C TYR A 34 -7.57 -28.10 -12.60
N LEU A 35 -6.52 -28.24 -13.40
CA LEU A 35 -5.32 -27.44 -13.34
C LEU A 35 -5.36 -26.41 -14.47
N PHE A 36 -5.12 -25.13 -14.18
CA PHE A 36 -4.91 -24.13 -15.21
C PHE A 36 -3.46 -24.17 -15.66
N ILE A 37 -3.25 -24.49 -16.95
CA ILE A 37 -1.90 -24.64 -17.51
C ILE A 37 -1.47 -23.35 -18.20
N ARG A 38 -2.34 -22.76 -19.00
CA ARG A 38 -2.13 -21.45 -19.66
C ARG A 38 -3.45 -20.70 -19.70
N THR A 39 -3.37 -19.37 -19.62
CA THR A 39 -4.53 -18.47 -19.67
C THR A 39 -4.24 -17.30 -20.59
N LYS A 40 -5.23 -16.88 -21.39
CA LYS A 40 -5.13 -15.72 -22.28
C LYS A 40 -6.43 -14.93 -22.28
N PHE A 41 -6.33 -13.62 -22.06
CA PHE A 41 -7.44 -12.68 -22.31
C PHE A 41 -7.26 -12.07 -23.69
N HIS A 42 -8.24 -12.23 -24.56
CA HIS A 42 -8.10 -11.85 -25.96
C HIS A 42 -9.42 -11.36 -26.53
N LYS A 43 -9.40 -10.54 -27.59
CA LYS A 43 -10.61 -10.20 -28.36
C LYS A 43 -10.38 -10.63 -29.79
N LEU A 44 -11.22 -11.55 -30.27
CA LEU A 44 -11.14 -12.03 -31.64
C LEU A 44 -11.66 -10.97 -32.62
N THR A 45 -10.92 -10.78 -33.71
CA THR A 45 -11.45 -10.09 -34.89
C THR A 45 -12.55 -10.94 -35.54
N LEU A 46 -13.39 -10.32 -36.36
CA LEU A 46 -14.44 -11.04 -37.09
C LEU A 46 -13.86 -12.18 -37.95
N ASN A 47 -12.72 -11.96 -38.60
CA ASN A 47 -12.06 -12.97 -39.44
C ASN A 47 -11.54 -14.15 -38.59
N GLN A 48 -10.87 -13.86 -37.47
CA GLN A 48 -10.43 -14.92 -36.56
C GLN A 48 -11.60 -15.72 -35.98
N ALA A 49 -12.73 -15.07 -35.67
CA ALA A 49 -13.94 -15.78 -35.23
C ALA A 49 -14.56 -16.66 -36.34
N LYS A 50 -14.49 -16.23 -37.61
CA LYS A 50 -14.89 -17.07 -38.76
C LYS A 50 -13.97 -18.28 -38.90
N ASP A 51 -12.66 -18.06 -38.82
CA ASP A 51 -11.67 -19.15 -38.91
C ASP A 51 -11.87 -20.15 -37.78
N PHE A 52 -12.11 -19.68 -36.55
CA PHE A 52 -12.39 -20.53 -35.39
C PHE A 52 -13.65 -21.38 -35.57
N TYR A 53 -14.75 -20.81 -36.10
CA TYR A 53 -16.00 -21.54 -36.32
C TYR A 53 -16.16 -22.10 -37.74
N LYS A 54 -15.08 -22.21 -38.52
CA LYS A 54 -15.12 -22.57 -39.95
C LYS A 54 -15.87 -23.88 -40.23
N VAL A 55 -15.76 -24.86 -39.33
CA VAL A 55 -16.47 -26.15 -39.42
C VAL A 55 -18.00 -25.98 -39.41
N HIS A 56 -18.51 -24.86 -38.91
CA HIS A 56 -19.93 -24.54 -38.84
C HIS A 56 -20.42 -23.61 -39.95
N GLU A 57 -19.59 -23.23 -40.93
CA GLU A 57 -19.93 -22.21 -41.95
C GLU A 57 -21.27 -22.46 -42.67
N LYS A 58 -21.63 -23.72 -42.91
CA LYS A 58 -22.88 -24.13 -43.58
C LYS A 58 -24.10 -24.23 -42.65
N LYS A 59 -23.97 -23.93 -41.35
CA LYS A 59 -25.07 -24.03 -40.37
C LYS A 59 -25.80 -22.69 -40.23
N PHE A 60 -27.12 -22.72 -40.08
CA PHE A 60 -27.97 -21.53 -39.99
C PHE A 60 -27.60 -20.56 -38.84
N PHE A 61 -26.93 -21.06 -37.79
CA PHE A 61 -26.50 -20.29 -36.62
C PHE A 61 -25.06 -19.75 -36.72
N TYR A 62 -24.32 -20.05 -37.79
CA TYR A 62 -22.90 -19.69 -37.95
C TYR A 62 -22.63 -18.20 -37.74
N ASN A 63 -23.34 -17.36 -38.48
CA ASN A 63 -23.15 -15.91 -38.39
C ASN A 63 -23.40 -15.40 -36.97
N ARG A 64 -24.39 -15.95 -36.26
CA ARG A 64 -24.68 -15.57 -34.87
C ARG A 64 -23.54 -15.94 -33.92
N LEU A 65 -22.93 -17.11 -34.08
CA LEU A 65 -21.76 -17.53 -33.32
C LEU A 65 -20.56 -16.61 -33.56
N VAL A 66 -20.25 -16.35 -34.83
CA VAL A 66 -19.14 -15.47 -35.23
C VAL A 66 -19.31 -14.07 -34.63
N TYR A 67 -20.47 -13.44 -34.85
CA TYR A 67 -20.75 -12.11 -34.30
C TYR A 67 -20.73 -12.08 -32.78
N SER A 68 -21.27 -13.10 -32.12
CA SER A 68 -21.28 -13.19 -30.66
C SER A 68 -19.88 -13.38 -30.08
N MET A 69 -18.98 -14.07 -30.78
CA MET A 69 -17.61 -14.33 -30.31
C MET A 69 -16.67 -13.16 -30.57
N SER A 70 -16.91 -12.37 -31.62
CA SER A 70 -16.13 -11.16 -31.94
C SER A 70 -16.65 -9.88 -31.24
N SER A 71 -17.79 -9.94 -30.56
CA SER A 71 -18.45 -8.75 -30.00
C SER A 71 -17.68 -8.13 -28.82
N GLY A 72 -16.91 -8.93 -28.10
CA GLY A 72 -16.16 -8.51 -26.91
C GLY A 72 -14.99 -9.45 -26.62
N PRO A 73 -14.26 -9.21 -25.51
CA PRO A 73 -13.13 -10.04 -25.15
C PRO A 73 -13.59 -11.42 -24.67
N ILE A 74 -12.66 -12.37 -24.60
CA ILE A 74 -12.84 -13.74 -24.15
C ILE A 74 -11.68 -14.10 -23.21
N TRP A 75 -11.94 -15.06 -22.33
CA TRP A 75 -10.87 -15.76 -21.61
C TRP A 75 -10.69 -17.14 -22.20
N CYS A 76 -9.48 -17.47 -22.63
CA CYS A 76 -9.09 -18.80 -23.08
C CYS A 76 -8.19 -19.45 -22.04
N HIS A 77 -8.43 -20.71 -21.73
CA HIS A 77 -7.69 -21.49 -20.75
C HIS A 77 -7.32 -22.85 -21.34
N ILE A 78 -6.05 -23.23 -21.22
CA ILE A 78 -5.63 -24.63 -21.33
C ILE A 78 -5.81 -25.24 -19.95
N LEU A 79 -6.71 -26.22 -19.85
CA LEU A 79 -6.97 -26.94 -18.59
C LEU A 79 -6.44 -28.36 -18.68
N ALA A 80 -5.88 -28.86 -17.58
CA ALA A 80 -5.46 -30.26 -17.45
C ALA A 80 -6.23 -30.99 -16.35
N ARG A 81 -6.70 -32.21 -16.67
CA ARG A 81 -7.35 -33.14 -15.73
C ARG A 81 -7.37 -34.53 -16.35
N GLU A 82 -7.54 -35.58 -15.55
CA GLU A 82 -7.96 -36.88 -16.07
C GLU A 82 -9.34 -36.75 -16.75
N ASN A 83 -9.45 -37.19 -18.00
CA ASN A 83 -10.67 -37.05 -18.83
C ASN A 83 -11.19 -35.59 -18.97
N ALA A 84 -10.27 -34.62 -19.03
CA ALA A 84 -10.56 -33.19 -19.05
C ALA A 84 -11.64 -32.77 -20.06
N ILE A 85 -11.64 -33.31 -21.28
CA ILE A 85 -12.62 -32.91 -22.30
C ILE A 85 -14.03 -33.32 -21.87
N LYS A 86 -14.19 -34.59 -21.47
CA LYS A 86 -15.47 -35.16 -21.07
C LYS A 86 -16.01 -34.45 -19.82
N GLU A 87 -15.17 -34.30 -18.82
CA GLU A 87 -15.57 -33.66 -17.57
C GLU A 87 -15.85 -32.16 -17.77
N TRP A 88 -15.16 -31.48 -18.69
CA TRP A 88 -15.36 -30.04 -18.91
C TRP A 88 -16.71 -29.81 -19.58
N ARG A 89 -17.05 -30.68 -20.54
CA ARG A 89 -18.37 -30.67 -21.18
C ARG A 89 -19.49 -30.97 -20.20
N LYS A 90 -19.27 -31.88 -19.25
CA LYS A 90 -20.21 -32.18 -18.16
C LYS A 90 -20.39 -30.96 -17.25
N LEU A 91 -19.29 -30.34 -16.81
CA LEU A 91 -19.31 -29.15 -15.95
C LEU A 91 -20.00 -27.95 -16.62
N MET A 92 -19.75 -27.76 -17.92
CA MET A 92 -20.43 -26.73 -18.72
C MET A 92 -21.93 -26.96 -18.82
N GLY A 93 -22.39 -28.21 -18.94
CA GLY A 93 -23.78 -28.57 -19.21
C GLY A 93 -24.18 -28.46 -20.70
N PRO A 94 -25.41 -28.85 -21.07
CA PRO A 94 -25.88 -28.85 -22.46
C PRO A 94 -25.93 -27.45 -23.11
N THR A 95 -25.79 -27.38 -24.43
CA THR A 95 -25.73 -26.11 -25.18
C THR A 95 -27.05 -25.35 -25.28
N LYS A 96 -28.20 -26.03 -25.11
CA LYS A 96 -29.54 -25.45 -25.17
C LYS A 96 -29.94 -24.86 -23.82
N VAL A 97 -29.48 -23.63 -23.57
CA VAL A 97 -29.57 -22.93 -22.27
C VAL A 97 -30.98 -22.96 -21.68
N PHE A 98 -32.00 -22.68 -22.48
CA PHE A 98 -33.38 -22.65 -21.99
C PHE A 98 -33.85 -23.98 -21.42
N LYS A 99 -33.34 -25.11 -21.93
CA LYS A 99 -33.62 -26.44 -21.40
C LYS A 99 -32.70 -26.76 -20.23
N THR A 100 -31.42 -26.40 -20.35
CA THR A 100 -30.39 -26.61 -19.32
C THR A 100 -30.75 -25.95 -17.99
N ILE A 101 -31.36 -24.76 -17.99
CA ILE A 101 -31.79 -24.08 -16.75
C ILE A 101 -32.74 -24.95 -15.91
N TYR A 102 -33.55 -25.81 -16.53
CA TYR A 102 -34.47 -26.70 -15.82
C TYR A 102 -33.89 -28.09 -15.58
N ASP A 103 -33.24 -28.67 -16.58
CA ASP A 103 -32.77 -30.06 -16.53
C ASP A 103 -31.44 -30.22 -15.78
N ASP A 104 -30.59 -29.20 -15.81
CA ASP A 104 -29.27 -29.19 -15.16
C ASP A 104 -28.92 -27.77 -14.65
N PRO A 105 -29.71 -27.25 -13.69
CA PRO A 105 -29.56 -25.88 -13.16
C PRO A 105 -28.19 -25.61 -12.53
N ASN A 106 -27.53 -26.68 -12.06
CA ASN A 106 -26.24 -26.58 -11.38
C ASN A 106 -25.06 -26.50 -12.35
N SER A 107 -25.26 -26.83 -13.64
CA SER A 107 -24.23 -26.65 -14.66
C SER A 107 -23.90 -25.17 -14.87
N LEU A 108 -22.71 -24.89 -15.40
CA LEU A 108 -22.30 -23.51 -15.64
C LEU A 108 -23.20 -22.81 -16.68
N ARG A 109 -23.70 -23.53 -17.69
CA ARG A 109 -24.66 -22.99 -18.67
C ARG A 109 -26.05 -22.78 -18.07
N GLY A 110 -26.46 -23.60 -17.11
CA GLY A 110 -27.70 -23.41 -16.36
C GLY A 110 -27.65 -22.16 -15.50
N ASN A 111 -26.52 -21.91 -14.84
CA ASN A 111 -26.33 -20.77 -13.93
C ASN A 111 -26.08 -19.43 -14.64
N TYR A 112 -25.30 -19.43 -15.74
CA TYR A 112 -24.81 -18.18 -16.35
C TYR A 112 -25.27 -17.95 -17.79
N GLY A 113 -25.84 -18.97 -18.45
CA GLY A 113 -26.27 -18.85 -19.84
C GLY A 113 -27.45 -17.90 -20.00
N VAL A 114 -27.43 -17.08 -21.06
CA VAL A 114 -28.51 -16.14 -21.38
C VAL A 114 -29.39 -16.65 -22.52
N THR A 115 -28.77 -17.20 -23.56
CA THR A 115 -29.46 -17.77 -24.73
C THR A 115 -28.64 -18.93 -25.31
N ASP A 116 -29.23 -19.74 -26.20
CA ASP A 116 -28.49 -20.84 -26.86
C ASP A 116 -27.22 -20.38 -27.60
N THR A 117 -27.18 -19.13 -28.10
CA THR A 117 -25.97 -18.56 -28.73
C THR A 117 -25.03 -17.93 -27.69
N ARG A 118 -25.58 -17.23 -26.69
CA ARG A 118 -24.84 -16.64 -25.54
C ARG A 118 -24.94 -17.56 -24.34
N ASN A 119 -24.28 -18.71 -24.47
CA ASN A 119 -24.26 -19.76 -23.47
C ASN A 119 -22.95 -19.75 -22.67
N THR A 120 -22.28 -18.60 -22.57
CA THR A 120 -21.17 -18.34 -21.64
C THR A 120 -19.85 -19.07 -21.95
N LEU A 121 -19.88 -20.33 -22.37
CA LEU A 121 -18.73 -21.22 -22.38
C LEU A 121 -18.59 -22.02 -23.68
N HIS A 122 -17.34 -22.24 -24.08
CA HIS A 122 -16.93 -23.18 -25.13
C HIS A 122 -15.93 -24.19 -24.57
N GLY A 123 -15.98 -25.40 -25.12
CA GLY A 123 -15.02 -26.44 -24.87
C GLY A 123 -15.03 -27.46 -25.99
N SER A 124 -13.85 -28.03 -26.24
CA SER A 124 -13.60 -28.98 -27.31
C SER A 124 -14.42 -30.26 -27.14
N ASP A 125 -14.54 -31.06 -28.19
CA ASP A 125 -15.33 -32.29 -28.22
C ASP A 125 -14.51 -33.57 -28.49
N SER A 126 -13.27 -33.43 -28.98
CA SER A 126 -12.30 -34.52 -29.14
C SER A 126 -10.86 -34.03 -28.86
N ASP A 127 -9.92 -34.96 -28.69
CA ASP A 127 -8.50 -34.64 -28.49
C ASP A 127 -7.91 -33.89 -29.68
N GLU A 128 -8.27 -34.26 -30.91
CA GLU A 128 -7.81 -33.60 -32.13
C GLU A 128 -8.30 -32.16 -32.19
N ASN A 129 -9.57 -31.93 -31.87
CA ASN A 129 -10.15 -30.58 -31.84
C ASN A 129 -9.58 -29.77 -30.68
N ALA A 130 -9.38 -30.36 -29.51
CA ALA A 130 -8.73 -29.68 -28.39
C ALA A 130 -7.33 -29.20 -28.76
N LYS A 131 -6.52 -30.04 -29.41
CA LYS A 131 -5.18 -29.66 -29.88
C LYS A 131 -5.26 -28.53 -30.90
N ALA A 132 -6.08 -28.66 -31.95
CA ALA A 132 -6.21 -27.65 -33.00
C ALA A 132 -6.72 -26.29 -32.46
N GLU A 133 -7.70 -26.32 -31.55
CA GLU A 133 -8.23 -25.11 -30.92
C GLU A 133 -7.22 -24.48 -29.95
N MET A 134 -6.47 -25.28 -29.18
CA MET A 134 -5.39 -24.78 -28.34
C MET A 134 -4.25 -24.18 -29.17
N ASP A 135 -3.83 -24.82 -30.26
CA ASP A 135 -2.84 -24.28 -31.21
C ASP A 135 -3.29 -22.94 -31.79
N PHE A 136 -4.58 -22.79 -32.08
CA PHE A 136 -5.15 -21.53 -32.57
C PHE A 136 -5.00 -20.38 -31.57
N PHE A 137 -5.21 -20.63 -30.27
CA PHE A 137 -5.12 -19.59 -29.23
C PHE A 137 -3.73 -19.44 -28.61
N PHE A 138 -2.92 -20.49 -28.61
CA PHE A 138 -1.61 -20.62 -27.96
C PHE A 138 -0.59 -21.27 -28.90
N PRO A 139 -0.27 -20.66 -30.05
CA PRO A 139 0.70 -21.22 -31.00
C PRO A 139 2.11 -21.41 -30.41
N GLU A 140 2.40 -20.73 -29.29
CA GLU A 140 3.63 -20.86 -28.53
C GLU A 140 3.69 -22.07 -27.58
N PHE A 141 2.58 -22.79 -27.38
CA PHE A 141 2.49 -23.86 -26.38
C PHE A 141 2.97 -25.20 -26.95
N ASP A 142 4.10 -25.70 -26.45
CA ASP A 142 4.63 -27.02 -26.80
C ASP A 142 4.07 -28.11 -25.86
N PHE A 143 3.13 -28.91 -26.39
CA PHE A 143 2.49 -30.01 -25.69
C PHE A 143 3.48 -31.07 -25.20
N GLU A 144 4.43 -31.47 -26.04
CA GLU A 144 5.36 -32.56 -25.70
C GLU A 144 6.35 -32.11 -24.62
N SER A 145 6.84 -30.87 -24.72
CA SER A 145 7.67 -30.29 -23.66
C SER A 145 6.91 -30.16 -22.35
N TRP A 146 5.63 -29.76 -22.38
CA TRP A 146 4.81 -29.67 -21.17
C TRP A 146 4.64 -31.04 -20.49
N TYR A 147 4.28 -32.06 -21.26
CA TYR A 147 4.16 -33.44 -20.75
C TYR A 147 5.49 -33.96 -20.18
N ALA A 148 6.61 -33.66 -20.83
CA ALA A 148 7.92 -34.15 -20.42
C ALA A 148 8.48 -33.46 -19.16
N LYS A 149 8.22 -32.16 -18.98
CA LYS A 149 8.92 -31.32 -18.00
C LYS A 149 8.03 -30.71 -16.92
N GLU A 150 6.77 -30.42 -17.24
CA GLU A 150 5.89 -29.63 -16.38
C GLU A 150 4.81 -30.48 -15.70
N GLU A 151 4.28 -31.54 -16.33
CA GLU A 151 3.14 -32.34 -15.81
C GLU A 151 3.34 -32.81 -14.36
N SER A 152 4.53 -33.32 -14.03
CA SER A 152 4.86 -33.83 -12.69
C SER A 152 4.81 -32.73 -11.61
N GLN A 153 5.18 -31.50 -11.95
CA GLN A 153 5.21 -30.37 -11.02
C GLN A 153 3.80 -29.91 -10.62
N PHE A 154 2.84 -30.02 -11.55
CA PHE A 154 1.43 -29.68 -11.30
C PHE A 154 0.68 -30.76 -10.53
N ARG A 155 1.23 -31.98 -10.45
CA ARG A 155 0.66 -33.08 -9.68
C ARG A 155 1.07 -33.09 -8.21
N ASP A 156 2.09 -32.33 -7.82
CA ASP A 156 2.55 -32.26 -6.43
C ASP A 156 1.61 -31.36 -5.58
N PRO A 157 0.82 -31.93 -4.64
CA PRO A 157 -0.09 -31.16 -3.79
C PRO A 157 0.63 -30.23 -2.79
N ASN A 158 1.92 -30.46 -2.53
CA ASN A 158 2.76 -29.63 -1.65
C ASN A 158 3.47 -28.50 -2.40
N ASN A 159 3.42 -28.49 -3.73
CA ASN A 159 4.04 -27.45 -4.53
C ASN A 159 3.19 -26.17 -4.51
N LEU A 160 3.49 -25.27 -3.56
CA LEU A 160 2.84 -23.96 -3.42
C LEU A 160 2.86 -23.13 -4.74
N ILE A 161 3.84 -23.38 -5.62
CA ILE A 161 3.99 -22.68 -6.90
C ILE A 161 2.85 -23.02 -7.86
N SER A 162 2.27 -24.22 -7.82
CA SER A 162 1.13 -24.59 -8.67
C SER A 162 -0.16 -23.86 -8.25
N LYS A 163 -0.39 -23.71 -6.94
CA LYS A 163 -1.51 -22.92 -6.38
C LYS A 163 -1.32 -21.41 -6.60
N ILE A 164 -0.10 -20.92 -6.44
CA ILE A 164 0.25 -19.50 -6.59
C ILE A 164 0.31 -19.08 -8.07
N LYS A 165 0.79 -19.92 -9.00
CA LYS A 165 0.73 -19.64 -10.45
C LYS A 165 -0.70 -19.38 -10.90
N CYS A 166 -1.67 -20.20 -10.46
CA CYS A 166 -3.09 -20.00 -10.77
C CYS A 166 -3.66 -18.67 -10.25
N THR A 167 -3.17 -18.11 -9.15
CA THR A 167 -3.70 -16.83 -8.60
C THR A 167 -2.93 -15.61 -9.11
N ILE A 168 -1.61 -15.72 -9.32
CA ILE A 168 -0.73 -14.63 -9.78
C ILE A 168 -0.79 -14.45 -11.30
N GLU A 169 -1.01 -15.53 -12.08
CA GLU A 169 -1.25 -15.41 -13.53
C GLU A 169 -2.53 -14.62 -13.83
N ILE A 170 -3.46 -14.51 -12.88
CA ILE A 170 -4.78 -13.95 -13.15
C ILE A 170 -4.79 -12.44 -13.36
N MET A 171 -3.90 -11.62 -12.75
CA MET A 171 -3.60 -10.24 -13.21
C MET A 171 -2.38 -9.67 -12.47
N PRO A 172 -1.15 -9.80 -13.02
CA PRO A 172 0.05 -9.21 -12.42
C PRO A 172 -0.09 -7.71 -12.13
N LEU A 173 -0.77 -6.96 -13.02
CA LEU A 173 -0.91 -5.51 -12.90
C LEU A 173 -1.80 -5.07 -11.72
N ASN A 174 -2.91 -5.77 -11.42
CA ASN A 174 -3.76 -5.42 -10.27
C ASN A 174 -3.05 -5.69 -8.94
N TYR A 175 -2.30 -6.80 -8.87
CA TYR A 175 -1.47 -7.10 -7.72
C TYR A 175 -0.37 -6.03 -7.52
N LEU A 176 0.31 -5.64 -8.61
CA LEU A 176 1.32 -4.59 -8.59
C LEU A 176 0.73 -3.21 -8.28
N LYS A 177 -0.51 -2.94 -8.70
CA LYS A 177 -1.25 -1.74 -8.34
C LYS A 177 -1.45 -1.70 -6.83
N LYS A 178 -2.04 -2.74 -6.25
CA LYS A 178 -2.21 -2.81 -4.80
C LYS A 178 -0.87 -2.73 -4.05
N TYR A 179 0.18 -3.36 -4.55
CA TYR A 179 1.53 -3.21 -3.98
C TYR A 179 1.92 -1.73 -3.88
N LEU A 180 1.92 -1.00 -5.01
CA LEU A 180 2.32 0.41 -5.03
C LEU A 180 1.55 1.27 -4.03
N TYR A 181 0.24 1.03 -3.85
CA TYR A 181 -0.62 1.80 -2.95
C TYR A 181 -0.56 1.33 -1.47
N LEU A 182 -0.41 0.03 -1.19
CA LEU A 182 -0.46 -0.52 0.17
C LEU A 182 0.87 -0.45 0.89
N SER A 183 1.96 -0.83 0.24
CA SER A 183 3.27 -0.82 0.90
C SER A 183 3.80 0.59 1.09
N SER A 184 3.16 1.62 0.51
CA SER A 184 3.49 3.02 0.74
C SER A 184 3.10 3.61 2.08
N THR A 185 2.30 2.88 2.87
CA THR A 185 1.60 3.43 4.03
C THR A 185 1.79 2.63 5.31
N LEU A 186 2.39 1.44 5.27
CA LEU A 186 2.27 0.48 6.36
C LEU A 186 3.58 -0.13 6.88
N ASN A 187 4.74 0.44 6.54
CA ASN A 187 6.05 -0.17 6.88
C ASN A 187 6.13 -1.68 6.51
N LEU A 188 5.36 -2.12 5.51
CA LEU A 188 5.27 -3.53 5.10
C LEU A 188 6.55 -4.05 4.43
N ILE A 189 7.44 -3.14 4.04
CA ILE A 189 8.77 -3.46 3.54
C ILE A 189 9.73 -3.31 4.72
N ASP A 190 9.67 -4.27 5.63
CA ASP A 190 10.88 -4.67 6.36
C ASP A 190 11.70 -5.52 5.38
N PRO A 191 13.01 -5.27 5.18
CA PRO A 191 13.90 -6.14 4.39
C PRO A 191 13.82 -7.65 4.73
N VAL A 192 13.12 -8.02 5.80
CA VAL A 192 12.86 -9.38 6.25
C VAL A 192 11.69 -10.07 5.52
N ASN A 193 10.75 -9.36 4.86
CA ASN A 193 9.59 -10.00 4.22
C ASN A 193 9.90 -10.52 2.79
N SER A 194 10.74 -11.55 2.72
CA SER A 194 11.23 -12.16 1.48
C SER A 194 10.12 -12.65 0.55
N LYS A 195 8.98 -13.07 1.09
CA LYS A 195 7.87 -13.63 0.31
C LYS A 195 7.10 -12.57 -0.48
N LEU A 196 6.82 -11.40 0.12
CA LEU A 196 6.16 -10.30 -0.60
C LEU A 196 7.03 -9.79 -1.74
N LEU A 197 8.30 -9.50 -1.47
CA LEU A 197 9.25 -9.02 -2.48
C LEU A 197 9.44 -10.05 -3.60
N SER A 198 9.53 -11.34 -3.26
CA SER A 198 9.59 -12.43 -4.25
C SER A 198 8.33 -12.49 -5.13
N ASN A 199 7.13 -12.31 -4.57
CA ASN A 199 5.87 -12.28 -5.32
C ASN A 199 5.80 -11.08 -6.28
N VAL A 200 6.16 -9.88 -5.80
CA VAL A 200 6.21 -8.65 -6.62
C VAL A 200 7.23 -8.79 -7.74
N PHE A 201 8.44 -9.30 -7.43
CA PHE A 201 9.46 -9.62 -8.42
C PHE A 201 8.91 -10.56 -9.50
N THR A 202 8.22 -11.63 -9.10
CA THR A 202 7.58 -12.58 -10.03
C THR A 202 6.54 -11.91 -10.91
N ALA A 203 5.69 -11.05 -10.34
CA ALA A 203 4.65 -10.35 -11.08
C ALA A 203 5.23 -9.37 -12.13
N ILE A 204 6.33 -8.68 -11.80
CA ILE A 204 7.06 -7.82 -12.75
C ILE A 204 7.72 -8.67 -13.83
N GLN A 205 8.41 -9.76 -13.44
CA GLN A 205 9.05 -10.68 -14.38
C GLN A 205 8.06 -11.26 -15.39
N LEU A 206 6.89 -11.72 -14.93
CA LEU A 206 5.82 -12.22 -15.79
C LEU A 206 5.30 -11.12 -16.72
N SER A 207 5.06 -9.91 -16.20
CA SER A 207 4.62 -8.78 -17.01
C SER A 207 5.60 -8.43 -18.13
N ILE A 208 6.91 -8.45 -17.83
CA ILE A 208 7.98 -8.23 -18.82
C ILE A 208 7.99 -9.37 -19.86
N ASN A 209 7.93 -10.63 -19.43
CA ASN A 209 7.91 -11.79 -20.32
C ASN A 209 6.69 -11.79 -21.25
N HIS A 210 5.57 -11.21 -20.82
CA HIS A 210 4.35 -11.03 -21.62
C HIS A 210 4.30 -9.70 -22.41
N ASN A 211 5.43 -9.00 -22.59
CA ASN A 211 5.53 -7.73 -23.33
C ASN A 211 4.61 -6.61 -22.79
N LYS A 212 4.30 -6.61 -21.50
CA LYS A 212 3.48 -5.56 -20.84
C LYS A 212 4.33 -4.43 -20.25
N THR A 213 5.44 -4.09 -20.89
CA THR A 213 6.38 -3.08 -20.40
C THR A 213 5.76 -1.68 -20.32
N ASP A 214 4.95 -1.29 -21.30
CA ASP A 214 4.27 0.01 -21.27
C ASP A 214 3.19 0.07 -20.18
N ASP A 215 2.49 -1.04 -19.91
CA ASP A 215 1.53 -1.14 -18.80
C ASP A 215 2.22 -0.98 -17.45
N LEU A 216 3.42 -1.56 -17.27
CA LEU A 216 4.20 -1.41 -16.05
C LEU A 216 4.61 0.06 -15.79
N LEU A 217 4.99 0.79 -16.84
CA LEU A 217 5.32 2.23 -16.71
C LEU A 217 4.07 3.06 -16.48
N LYS A 218 2.98 2.77 -17.19
CA LYS A 218 1.70 3.44 -17.01
C LYS A 218 1.20 3.28 -15.58
N LEU A 219 1.23 2.06 -15.06
CA LEU A 219 0.82 1.76 -13.69
C LEU A 219 1.60 2.60 -12.67
N LEU A 220 2.92 2.68 -12.83
CA LEU A 220 3.76 3.48 -11.96
C LEU A 220 3.46 4.99 -12.10
N ASN A 221 3.29 5.48 -13.33
CA ASN A 221 2.95 6.89 -13.58
C ASN A 221 1.58 7.27 -13.01
N ASP A 222 0.57 6.41 -13.14
CA ASP A 222 -0.76 6.59 -12.56
C ASP A 222 -0.66 6.70 -11.03
N TYR A 223 0.15 5.83 -10.40
CA TYR A 223 0.44 5.89 -8.98
C TYR A 223 1.16 7.19 -8.56
N LEU A 224 2.19 7.59 -9.30
CA LEU A 224 2.96 8.82 -9.02
C LEU A 224 2.09 10.07 -9.18
N GLN A 225 1.26 10.11 -10.23
CA GLN A 225 0.30 11.19 -10.45
C GLN A 225 -0.72 11.24 -9.31
N PHE A 226 -1.22 10.09 -8.87
CA PHE A 226 -2.11 9.98 -7.72
C PHE A 226 -1.47 10.55 -6.44
N ASN A 227 -0.25 10.13 -6.09
CA ASN A 227 0.50 10.68 -4.95
C ASN A 227 0.72 12.19 -5.08
N SER A 228 1.02 12.65 -6.30
CA SER A 228 1.20 14.09 -6.57
C SER A 228 -0.08 14.90 -6.35
N SER A 229 -1.25 14.31 -6.65
CA SER A 229 -2.57 14.95 -6.50
C SER A 229 -3.06 15.00 -5.05
N LEU A 230 -2.58 14.06 -4.21
CA LEU A 230 -2.79 14.09 -2.77
C LEU A 230 -1.88 15.11 -2.06
N ASN A 231 -1.05 15.87 -2.80
CA ASN A 231 -0.08 16.82 -2.24
C ASN A 231 0.81 16.21 -1.14
N LEU A 232 1.06 14.89 -1.19
CA LEU A 232 2.01 14.17 -0.33
C LEU A 232 3.49 14.49 -0.67
N LYS A 233 3.73 15.59 -1.40
CA LYS A 233 4.99 15.92 -2.11
C LYS A 233 6.16 16.33 -1.21
N ASN A 234 6.00 16.39 0.12
CA ASN A 234 6.95 17.12 0.97
C ASN A 234 7.37 16.38 2.25
N SER A 235 7.37 15.04 2.29
CA SER A 235 7.67 14.35 3.54
C SER A 235 9.02 13.65 3.59
N ASN A 236 9.75 13.96 4.66
CA ASN A 236 10.96 13.26 5.06
C ASN A 236 10.70 11.81 5.51
N GLN A 237 9.43 11.38 5.55
CA GLN A 237 8.96 10.05 5.91
C GLN A 237 8.03 9.41 4.86
N ILE A 238 8.29 9.61 3.57
CA ILE A 238 7.86 8.67 2.49
C ILE A 238 8.63 7.33 2.61
N GLY A 239 9.04 6.92 3.81
CA GLY A 239 9.98 5.82 4.03
C GLY A 239 9.49 4.47 3.51
N SER A 240 8.18 4.30 3.32
CA SER A 240 7.62 3.05 2.78
C SER A 240 7.20 3.18 1.30
N SER A 241 6.64 4.31 0.84
CA SER A 241 6.38 4.56 -0.60
C SER A 241 7.66 4.59 -1.44
N ILE A 242 8.72 5.21 -0.90
CA ILE A 242 10.04 5.28 -1.52
C ILE A 242 10.60 3.89 -1.79
N ASN A 243 10.42 2.98 -0.83
CA ASN A 243 10.88 1.60 -0.93
C ASN A 243 10.10 0.83 -1.98
N CYS A 244 8.79 1.07 -2.07
CA CYS A 244 7.92 0.41 -3.04
C CYS A 244 8.33 0.74 -4.47
N VAL A 245 8.40 2.04 -4.75
CA VAL A 245 8.77 2.58 -6.05
C VAL A 245 10.20 2.20 -6.39
N ALA A 246 11.13 2.29 -5.43
CA ALA A 246 12.52 1.91 -5.62
C ALA A 246 12.64 0.41 -5.96
N PHE A 247 11.98 -0.49 -5.23
CA PHE A 247 12.00 -1.92 -5.54
C PHE A 247 11.36 -2.23 -6.88
N TYR A 248 10.23 -1.59 -7.19
CA TYR A 248 9.55 -1.74 -8.49
C TYR A 248 10.46 -1.33 -9.65
N LEU A 249 11.08 -0.15 -9.57
CA LEU A 249 12.02 0.35 -10.57
C LEU A 249 13.28 -0.52 -10.65
N ALA A 250 13.81 -0.99 -9.52
CA ALA A 250 14.97 -1.87 -9.47
C ALA A 250 14.69 -3.20 -10.18
N CYS A 251 13.52 -3.83 -9.93
CA CYS A 251 13.09 -5.03 -10.64
C CYS A 251 12.97 -4.76 -12.15
N CYS A 252 12.30 -3.68 -12.54
CA CYS A 252 12.16 -3.31 -13.96
C CYS A 252 13.51 -3.09 -14.66
N ALA A 253 14.46 -2.43 -13.99
CA ALA A 253 15.79 -2.14 -14.53
C ALA A 253 16.67 -3.41 -14.64
N ARG A 254 16.52 -4.37 -13.72
CA ARG A 254 17.34 -5.60 -13.67
C ARG A 254 16.79 -6.71 -14.57
N LEU A 255 15.46 -6.87 -14.62
CA LEU A 255 14.82 -7.96 -15.35
C LEU A 255 14.69 -7.72 -16.86
N SER A 256 14.64 -6.45 -17.28
CA SER A 256 14.40 -6.13 -18.69
C SER A 256 15.68 -6.17 -19.53
N LYS A 257 15.62 -6.85 -20.68
CA LYS A 257 16.64 -6.80 -21.73
C LYS A 257 16.39 -5.70 -22.77
N ASN A 258 15.26 -5.00 -22.68
CA ASN A 258 14.89 -3.96 -23.63
C ASN A 258 15.49 -2.61 -23.23
N GLU A 259 16.47 -2.13 -24.00
CA GLU A 259 17.20 -0.88 -23.71
C GLU A 259 16.28 0.36 -23.64
N ASN A 260 15.27 0.46 -24.53
CA ASN A 260 14.35 1.58 -24.55
C ASN A 260 13.49 1.62 -23.28
N PHE A 261 13.01 0.46 -22.83
CA PHE A 261 12.27 0.36 -21.57
C PHE A 261 13.17 0.71 -20.39
N THR A 262 14.38 0.15 -20.34
CA THR A 262 15.33 0.43 -19.26
C THR A 262 15.73 1.91 -19.20
N HIS A 263 15.85 2.59 -20.35
CA HIS A 263 16.04 4.05 -20.40
C HIS A 263 14.86 4.80 -19.78
N LYS A 264 13.62 4.46 -20.15
CA LYS A 264 12.41 5.06 -19.56
C LYS A 264 12.35 4.82 -18.04
N VAL A 265 12.71 3.64 -17.56
CA VAL A 265 12.78 3.32 -16.12
C VAL A 265 13.76 4.25 -15.40
N TYR A 266 14.95 4.48 -15.97
CA TYR A 266 15.93 5.41 -15.40
C TYR A 266 15.48 6.88 -15.46
N GLU A 267 14.78 7.29 -16.52
CA GLU A 267 14.16 8.62 -16.58
C GLU A 267 13.09 8.80 -15.51
N THR A 268 12.24 7.79 -15.30
CA THR A 268 11.26 7.78 -14.22
C THR A 268 11.97 7.88 -12.87
N LEU A 269 13.03 7.09 -12.62
CA LEU A 269 13.82 7.19 -11.38
C LEU A 269 14.31 8.61 -11.12
N ILE A 270 14.85 9.30 -12.13
CA ILE A 270 15.35 10.67 -11.99
C ILE A 270 14.22 11.64 -11.66
N ASN A 271 13.08 11.50 -12.36
CA ASN A 271 11.94 12.40 -12.23
C ASN A 271 11.19 12.22 -10.91
N THR A 272 11.23 11.02 -10.32
CA THR A 272 10.54 10.70 -9.06
C THR A 272 11.41 10.79 -7.83
N SER A 273 12.73 10.72 -7.98
CA SER A 273 13.65 10.83 -6.86
C SER A 273 13.78 12.28 -6.42
N GLU A 274 13.13 12.66 -5.34
CA GLU A 274 13.26 14.01 -4.78
C GLU A 274 14.48 14.12 -3.86
N THR A 275 14.77 13.05 -3.12
CA THR A 275 15.79 13.00 -2.07
C THR A 275 16.81 11.88 -2.33
N PRO A 276 18.03 11.97 -1.76
CA PRO A 276 19.02 10.90 -1.84
C PRO A 276 18.54 9.55 -1.29
N MET A 277 17.58 9.56 -0.37
CA MET A 277 17.00 8.31 0.16
C MET A 277 16.35 7.46 -0.94
N HIS A 278 15.83 8.09 -2.00
CA HIS A 278 15.22 7.39 -3.14
C HIS A 278 16.29 6.59 -3.88
N LEU A 279 17.46 7.21 -4.07
CA LEU A 279 18.60 6.58 -4.73
C LEU A 279 19.20 5.47 -3.85
N PHE A 280 19.33 5.69 -2.54
CA PHE A 280 19.79 4.66 -1.61
C PHE A 280 18.88 3.45 -1.59
N ALA A 281 17.57 3.66 -1.56
CA ALA A 281 16.58 2.58 -1.64
C ALA A 281 16.72 1.85 -2.99
N PHE A 282 16.84 2.57 -4.11
CA PHE A 282 16.99 1.97 -5.43
C PHE A 282 18.24 1.09 -5.54
N GLU A 283 19.39 1.55 -5.04
CA GLU A 283 20.62 0.75 -5.03
C GLU A 283 20.49 -0.47 -4.13
N HIS A 284 19.94 -0.31 -2.93
CA HIS A 284 19.68 -1.44 -2.04
C HIS A 284 18.78 -2.49 -2.69
N PHE A 285 17.68 -2.06 -3.31
CA PHE A 285 16.74 -2.97 -3.93
C PHE A 285 17.23 -3.57 -5.26
N CYS A 286 18.20 -2.95 -5.91
CA CYS A 286 18.94 -3.59 -7.01
C CYS A 286 19.70 -4.83 -6.54
N ASP A 287 20.33 -4.77 -5.37
CA ASP A 287 21.01 -5.91 -4.77
C ASP A 287 19.99 -6.99 -4.36
N VAL A 288 18.91 -6.61 -3.67
CA VAL A 288 17.82 -7.53 -3.27
C VAL A 288 17.19 -8.24 -4.47
N ALA A 289 16.89 -7.51 -5.56
CA ALA A 289 16.33 -8.12 -6.77
C ALA A 289 17.29 -9.16 -7.39
N SER A 290 18.60 -8.90 -7.34
CA SER A 290 19.62 -9.83 -7.83
C SER A 290 19.71 -11.09 -6.96
N GLU A 291 19.57 -10.96 -5.64
CA GLU A 291 19.51 -12.10 -4.71
C GLU A 291 18.27 -12.96 -4.95
N ILE A 292 17.10 -12.35 -5.16
CA ILE A 292 15.86 -13.06 -5.50
C ILE A 292 16.04 -13.84 -6.81
N GLU A 293 16.65 -13.24 -7.84
CA GLU A 293 16.91 -13.90 -9.11
C GLU A 293 17.83 -15.12 -8.95
N GLN A 294 18.93 -14.97 -8.20
CA GLN A 294 19.87 -16.08 -7.92
C GLN A 294 19.23 -17.23 -7.13
N SER A 295 18.40 -16.91 -6.12
CA SER A 295 17.71 -17.93 -5.32
C SER A 295 16.72 -18.76 -6.14
N LYS A 296 16.10 -18.18 -7.18
CA LYS A 296 15.20 -18.91 -8.09
C LYS A 296 15.94 -19.77 -9.12
N ASN A 297 17.10 -19.32 -9.60
CA ASN A 297 17.90 -20.07 -10.56
C ASN A 297 18.63 -21.26 -9.89
N SER A 298 18.98 -21.14 -8.61
CA SER A 298 19.63 -22.22 -7.84
C SER A 298 18.69 -23.39 -7.52
N SER A 299 17.37 -23.19 -7.51
CA SER A 299 16.41 -24.31 -7.49
C SER A 299 16.31 -25.09 -8.82
N GLU A 300 16.87 -24.58 -9.92
CA GLU A 300 16.96 -25.29 -11.21
C GLU A 300 18.36 -25.86 -11.50
N GLN A 301 19.38 -25.48 -10.74
CA GLN A 301 20.76 -25.96 -10.89
C GLN A 301 21.42 -26.19 -9.53
N ALA A 302 21.10 -27.32 -8.90
CA ALA A 302 21.88 -27.83 -7.77
C ALA A 302 23.08 -28.62 -8.31
N GLU A 303 24.13 -27.90 -8.75
CA GLU A 303 25.54 -28.32 -8.71
C GLU A 303 26.41 -27.28 -9.45
N ALA A 304 26.86 -26.24 -8.75
CA ALA A 304 28.18 -25.61 -8.96
C ALA A 304 28.44 -24.48 -7.93
N THR A 305 29.37 -24.76 -7.02
CA THR A 305 30.29 -23.82 -6.35
C THR A 305 29.72 -22.68 -5.48
N VAL A 306 29.75 -22.95 -4.17
CA VAL A 306 29.85 -21.98 -3.08
C VAL A 306 31.20 -21.25 -3.17
N THR A 307 31.32 -20.24 -4.04
CA THR A 307 32.35 -19.18 -3.95
C THR A 307 32.06 -18.11 -5.01
N ASN A 308 31.27 -17.07 -4.68
CA ASN A 308 31.41 -15.73 -5.28
C ASN A 308 30.43 -14.72 -4.65
N ARG A 309 30.72 -14.26 -3.43
CA ARG A 309 30.05 -13.08 -2.83
C ARG A 309 30.52 -11.72 -3.40
N ASN A 310 31.36 -11.71 -4.44
CA ASN A 310 32.06 -10.49 -4.90
C ASN A 310 31.90 -10.11 -6.39
N ASN A 311 31.03 -10.75 -7.17
CA ASN A 311 31.01 -10.59 -8.63
C ASN A 311 29.88 -9.73 -9.27
N SER A 312 29.24 -8.78 -8.57
CA SER A 312 28.17 -7.95 -9.19
C SER A 312 28.23 -6.43 -8.94
N LYS A 313 29.37 -5.84 -8.59
CA LYS A 313 29.49 -4.35 -8.47
C LYS A 313 29.78 -3.61 -9.79
N HIS A 314 29.50 -4.20 -10.94
CA HIS A 314 29.55 -3.46 -12.21
C HIS A 314 28.18 -2.87 -12.52
N ILE A 315 27.96 -1.61 -12.15
CA ILE A 315 26.81 -0.84 -12.62
C ILE A 315 26.97 -0.48 -14.10
N GLY A 316 25.91 -0.70 -14.87
CA GLY A 316 25.89 -0.41 -16.30
C GLY A 316 26.07 1.08 -16.61
N ARG A 317 26.52 1.39 -17.82
CA ARG A 317 26.73 2.79 -18.26
C ARG A 317 25.45 3.64 -18.18
N GLY A 318 24.28 3.05 -18.51
CA GLY A 318 22.98 3.71 -18.42
C GLY A 318 22.60 4.10 -16.99
N HIS A 319 22.73 3.15 -16.06
CA HIS A 319 22.52 3.35 -14.62
C HIS A 319 23.40 4.47 -14.08
N LYS A 320 24.71 4.42 -14.35
CA LYS A 320 25.66 5.45 -13.93
C LYS A 320 25.31 6.84 -14.47
N LYS A 321 24.93 6.93 -15.76
CA LYS A 321 24.50 8.20 -16.36
C LYS A 321 23.25 8.75 -15.68
N ALA A 322 22.30 7.90 -15.33
CA ALA A 322 21.06 8.32 -14.69
C ALA A 322 21.30 8.95 -13.32
N LEU A 323 22.12 8.30 -12.49
CA LEU A 323 22.50 8.83 -11.16
C LEU A 323 23.25 10.16 -11.28
N ILE A 324 24.22 10.27 -12.20
CA ILE A 324 24.95 11.52 -12.44
C ILE A 324 24.00 12.64 -12.88
N LYS A 325 23.04 12.34 -13.77
CA LYS A 325 22.03 13.30 -14.23
C LYS A 325 21.18 13.81 -13.06
N TRP A 326 20.83 12.95 -12.11
CA TRP A 326 20.09 13.37 -10.91
C TRP A 326 20.82 14.42 -10.06
N PHE A 327 22.13 14.26 -9.87
CA PHE A 327 22.96 15.23 -9.13
C PHE A 327 23.02 16.59 -9.85
N PHE A 328 23.22 16.58 -11.17
CA PHE A 328 23.38 17.81 -11.97
C PHE A 328 22.07 18.50 -12.36
N ASN A 329 20.92 17.89 -12.07
CA ASN A 329 19.61 18.51 -12.29
C ASN A 329 19.23 19.55 -11.23
N LYS A 330 20.04 19.71 -10.17
CA LYS A 330 19.82 20.65 -9.07
C LYS A 330 20.89 21.74 -9.09
N ASN A 331 20.54 22.95 -8.66
CA ASN A 331 21.55 23.98 -8.42
C ASN A 331 22.43 23.59 -7.22
N GLU A 332 23.59 24.20 -7.09
CA GLU A 332 24.62 23.81 -6.14
C GLU A 332 24.16 24.05 -4.69
N LEU A 333 23.48 25.16 -4.41
CA LEU A 333 23.01 25.50 -3.07
C LEU A 333 21.89 24.57 -2.57
N ASP A 334 20.90 24.30 -3.41
CA ASP A 334 19.81 23.37 -3.10
C ASP A 334 20.32 21.94 -3.04
N LEU A 335 21.29 21.58 -3.87
CA LEU A 335 21.96 20.29 -3.80
C LEU A 335 22.62 20.10 -2.45
N ILE A 336 23.49 21.01 -1.98
CA ILE A 336 24.15 20.82 -0.67
C ILE A 336 23.15 20.82 0.49
N LYS A 337 22.11 21.66 0.45
CA LYS A 337 21.03 21.67 1.45
C LYS A 337 20.36 20.30 1.52
N LEU A 338 19.99 19.75 0.37
CA LEU A 338 19.36 18.44 0.26
C LEU A 338 20.30 17.30 0.72
N LEU A 339 21.55 17.28 0.25
CA LEU A 339 22.50 16.20 0.55
C LEU A 339 22.89 16.16 2.04
N THR A 340 22.91 17.31 2.72
CA THR A 340 23.28 17.41 4.15
C THR A 340 22.13 17.06 5.09
N GLN A 341 20.89 17.06 4.60
CA GLN A 341 19.71 16.68 5.37
C GLN A 341 19.64 15.18 5.67
N TYR A 342 20.20 14.34 4.80
CA TYR A 342 20.10 12.88 4.90
C TYR A 342 21.48 12.25 5.11
N ARG A 343 21.63 11.48 6.19
CA ARG A 343 22.93 10.90 6.58
C ARG A 343 23.20 9.56 5.90
N HIS A 344 22.27 8.62 6.04
CA HIS A 344 22.35 7.27 5.48
C HIS A 344 20.97 6.63 5.46
N SER A 345 20.77 5.67 4.56
CA SER A 345 19.60 4.77 4.56
C SER A 345 20.04 3.45 3.93
N PHE A 346 19.49 2.31 4.37
CA PHE A 346 19.87 0.97 3.86
C PHE A 346 21.39 0.69 3.84
N ASN A 347 22.14 1.20 4.82
CA ASN A 347 23.62 1.16 4.86
C ASN A 347 24.32 1.88 3.70
N TRP A 348 23.60 2.67 2.90
CA TRP A 348 24.16 3.56 1.90
C TRP A 348 24.37 4.97 2.46
N THR A 349 25.50 5.56 2.09
CA THR A 349 25.79 6.98 2.33
C THR A 349 25.96 7.71 1.00
N ILE A 350 25.89 9.05 1.02
CA ILE A 350 26.23 9.87 -0.15
C ILE A 350 27.66 9.58 -0.63
N LYS A 351 28.58 9.33 0.31
CA LYS A 351 29.96 9.00 0.01
C LYS A 351 30.08 7.70 -0.79
N ASP A 352 29.29 6.69 -0.44
CA ASP A 352 29.30 5.41 -1.15
C ASP A 352 28.71 5.55 -2.56
N LEU A 353 27.62 6.31 -2.69
CA LEU A 353 27.01 6.62 -3.97
C LEU A 353 27.97 7.40 -4.89
N LEU A 354 28.66 8.41 -4.38
CA LEU A 354 29.66 9.19 -5.12
C LEU A 354 30.84 8.33 -5.58
N LYS A 355 31.32 7.41 -4.72
CA LYS A 355 32.37 6.45 -5.08
C LYS A 355 31.92 5.49 -6.17
N LEU A 356 30.68 4.99 -6.08
CA LEU A 356 30.09 4.09 -7.05
C LEU A 356 30.01 4.73 -8.44
N ILE A 357 29.49 5.96 -8.52
CA ILE A 357 29.26 6.63 -9.82
C ILE A 357 30.54 7.21 -10.42
N HIS A 358 31.62 7.41 -9.66
CA HIS A 358 32.84 8.10 -10.12
C HIS A 358 32.52 9.38 -10.92
N MET A 359 31.71 10.26 -10.33
CA MET A 359 31.27 11.50 -10.96
C MET A 359 32.43 12.50 -11.05
N LYS A 360 32.55 13.18 -12.19
CA LYS A 360 33.46 14.31 -12.36
C LYS A 360 32.69 15.62 -12.10
N PRO A 361 33.25 16.59 -11.36
CA PRO A 361 32.57 17.87 -11.13
C PRO A 361 32.34 18.62 -12.45
N LYS A 362 31.17 19.25 -12.57
CA LYS A 362 30.77 20.03 -13.75
C LYS A 362 31.31 21.46 -13.70
N ASN A 363 31.40 22.02 -12.50
CA ASN A 363 31.91 23.36 -12.21
C ASN A 363 32.54 23.40 -10.80
N GLU A 364 33.02 24.57 -10.40
CA GLU A 364 33.71 24.81 -9.12
C GLU A 364 32.81 24.52 -7.91
N GLY A 365 31.53 24.92 -7.94
CA GLY A 365 30.59 24.64 -6.85
C GLY A 365 30.33 23.13 -6.65
N HIS A 366 30.17 22.37 -7.74
CA HIS A 366 30.06 20.91 -7.65
C HIS A 366 31.33 20.26 -7.10
N ASP A 367 32.52 20.77 -7.47
CA ASP A 367 33.80 20.29 -6.94
C ASP A 367 33.91 20.52 -5.42
N LEU A 368 33.55 21.73 -4.95
CA LEU A 368 33.48 22.07 -3.53
C LEU A 368 32.59 21.09 -2.75
N ILE A 369 31.35 20.87 -3.23
CA ILE A 369 30.38 19.98 -2.59
C ILE A 369 30.92 18.54 -2.53
N MET A 370 31.48 18.03 -3.63
CA MET A 370 32.02 16.67 -3.67
C MET A 370 33.20 16.50 -2.72
N ARG A 371 34.12 17.48 -2.68
CA ARG A 371 35.27 17.41 -1.76
C ARG A 371 34.84 17.46 -0.30
N TYR A 372 33.87 18.30 0.04
CA TYR A 372 33.26 18.32 1.36
C TYR A 372 32.64 16.97 1.74
N LEU A 373 31.82 16.37 0.87
CA LEU A 373 31.14 15.10 1.17
C LEU A 373 32.08 13.88 1.21
N LEU A 374 33.13 13.87 0.39
CA LEU A 374 34.09 12.75 0.34
C LEU A 374 35.15 12.84 1.44
N PHE A 375 35.66 14.03 1.72
CA PHE A 375 36.86 14.27 2.53
C PHE A 375 36.62 15.10 3.79
N GLY A 376 35.47 15.76 3.91
CA GLY A 376 35.07 16.52 5.09
C GLY A 376 35.50 17.99 5.07
N TYR A 377 35.00 18.73 6.05
CA TYR A 377 35.12 20.19 6.18
C TYR A 377 36.55 20.73 6.17
N ARG A 378 37.50 20.06 6.83
CA ARG A 378 38.90 20.52 6.93
C ARG A 378 39.55 20.76 5.57
N ARG A 379 39.08 20.09 4.52
CA ARG A 379 39.65 20.18 3.18
C ARG A 379 39.15 21.39 2.39
N ILE A 380 38.07 22.03 2.84
CA ILE A 380 37.42 23.15 2.15
C ILE A 380 37.42 24.44 2.97
N GLN A 381 37.91 24.40 4.21
CA GLN A 381 37.73 25.48 5.19
C GLN A 381 38.41 26.80 4.81
N ASP A 382 39.52 26.73 4.05
CA ASP A 382 40.37 27.87 3.69
C ASP A 382 40.32 28.16 2.18
N GLU A 383 39.31 27.63 1.47
CA GLU A 383 39.25 27.77 0.02
C GLU A 383 38.71 29.12 -0.41
N ASN A 384 39.43 29.72 -1.36
CA ASN A 384 38.94 30.90 -2.06
C ASN A 384 38.17 30.43 -3.30
N ILE A 385 36.87 30.71 -3.34
CA ILE A 385 35.96 30.30 -4.41
C ILE A 385 35.42 31.55 -5.11
N SER A 386 34.99 31.40 -6.36
CA SER A 386 34.33 32.49 -7.09
C SER A 386 33.09 33.02 -6.35
N ASP A 387 32.79 34.31 -6.56
CA ASP A 387 31.65 34.98 -5.91
C ASP A 387 30.31 34.29 -6.20
N GLU A 388 30.20 33.58 -7.32
CA GLU A 388 29.04 32.78 -7.70
C GLU A 388 28.71 31.69 -6.67
N PHE A 389 29.73 31.00 -6.12
CA PHE A 389 29.54 29.85 -5.21
C PHE A 389 29.80 30.18 -3.74
N LYS A 390 30.06 31.46 -3.41
CA LYS A 390 30.35 31.91 -2.05
C LYS A 390 29.23 31.56 -1.05
N GLN A 391 27.98 31.60 -1.50
CA GLN A 391 26.82 31.20 -0.67
C GLN A 391 26.83 29.71 -0.32
N VAL A 392 27.34 28.85 -1.20
CA VAL A 392 27.46 27.40 -0.95
C VAL A 392 28.51 27.15 0.13
N LEU A 393 29.65 27.83 0.03
CA LEU A 393 30.72 27.75 1.03
C LEU A 393 30.25 28.28 2.39
N GLU A 394 29.59 29.45 2.41
CA GLU A 394 28.99 30.05 3.62
C GLU A 394 27.97 29.11 4.29
N PHE A 395 27.10 28.46 3.51
CA PHE A 395 26.17 27.47 4.02
C PHE A 395 26.89 26.31 4.72
N ILE A 396 27.95 25.77 4.10
CA ILE A 396 28.71 24.66 4.69
C ILE A 396 29.41 25.10 5.98
N HIS A 397 30.01 26.30 6.01
CA HIS A 397 30.61 26.86 7.21
C HIS A 397 29.61 26.97 8.36
N ASP A 398 28.43 27.56 8.11
CA ASP A 398 27.41 27.75 9.13
C ASP A 398 26.79 26.43 9.61
N LEU A 399 26.63 25.44 8.71
CA LEU A 399 26.19 24.09 9.07
C LEU A 399 27.20 23.38 9.97
N GLU A 400 28.50 23.49 9.67
CA GLU A 400 29.56 22.91 10.51
C GLU A 400 29.68 23.63 11.85
N LYS A 401 29.50 24.96 11.85
CA LYS A 401 29.44 25.78 13.07
C LYS A 401 28.33 25.30 14.02
N LEU A 402 27.16 24.96 13.49
CA LEU A 402 26.00 24.44 14.26
C LEU A 402 26.36 23.24 15.14
N LYS A 403 27.34 22.41 14.75
CA LYS A 403 27.77 21.23 15.53
C LYS A 403 28.47 21.56 16.84
N TYR A 404 29.02 22.78 16.96
CA TYR A 404 29.85 23.20 18.10
C TYR A 404 29.22 24.33 18.93
N ILE A 405 28.05 24.85 18.51
CA ILE A 405 27.34 25.92 19.23
C ILE A 405 26.94 25.47 20.63
N LYS A 406 27.16 26.37 21.60
CA LYS A 406 26.74 26.23 22.99
C LYS A 406 25.64 27.20 23.40
N ILE A 407 25.41 28.24 22.59
CA ILE A 407 24.46 29.32 22.88
C ILE A 407 23.20 29.11 22.05
N ALA A 408 22.04 29.05 22.71
CA ALA A 408 20.77 28.77 22.05
C ALA A 408 20.39 29.82 20.99
N GLN A 409 20.60 31.11 21.29
CA GLN A 409 20.27 32.20 20.36
C GLN A 409 21.05 32.12 19.04
N GLU A 410 22.35 31.82 19.12
CA GLU A 410 23.20 31.68 17.93
C GLU A 410 22.71 30.52 17.03
N ALA A 411 22.29 29.41 17.63
CA ALA A 411 21.67 28.32 16.88
C ALA A 411 20.34 28.74 16.23
N THR A 412 19.50 29.48 16.96
CA THR A 412 18.21 29.99 16.45
C THR A 412 18.41 30.92 15.25
N ASP A 413 19.40 31.82 15.31
CA ASP A 413 19.69 32.76 14.23
C ASP A 413 20.16 32.03 12.96
N LEU A 414 21.03 31.03 13.11
CA LEU A 414 21.46 30.19 11.98
C LEU A 414 20.32 29.36 11.39
N ILE A 415 19.47 28.79 12.23
CA ILE A 415 18.27 28.04 11.79
C ILE A 415 17.36 28.92 10.95
N ARG A 416 17.15 30.18 11.32
CA ARG A 416 16.35 31.12 10.53
C ARG A 416 17.05 31.59 9.26
N LYS A 417 18.36 31.91 9.35
CA LYS A 417 19.17 32.36 8.22
C LYS A 417 19.16 31.37 7.06
N HIS A 418 19.46 30.10 7.36
CA HIS A 418 19.61 29.06 6.33
C HIS A 418 18.37 28.20 6.12
N LYS A 419 17.34 28.38 6.96
CA LYS A 419 16.14 27.54 7.02
C LYS A 419 16.48 26.06 7.22
N PHE A 420 17.31 25.77 8.22
CA PHE A 420 17.77 24.41 8.48
C PHE A 420 16.60 23.48 8.84
N GLN A 421 16.52 22.37 8.12
CA GLN A 421 15.55 21.30 8.37
C GLN A 421 15.93 20.48 9.60
N ILE A 422 14.94 19.84 10.23
CA ILE A 422 15.13 19.03 11.44
C ILE A 422 16.27 18.01 11.29
N GLY A 423 16.39 17.35 10.13
CA GLY A 423 17.44 16.35 9.87
C GLY A 423 18.88 16.89 9.89
N GLN A 424 19.06 18.19 9.67
CA GLN A 424 20.36 18.86 9.68
C GLN A 424 20.80 19.24 11.10
N ILE A 425 19.87 19.27 12.06
CA ILE A 425 20.12 19.78 13.40
C ILE A 425 20.75 18.69 14.28
N PRO A 426 21.88 18.96 14.94
CA PRO A 426 22.49 18.00 15.86
C PRO A 426 21.58 17.68 17.06
N SER A 427 21.57 16.42 17.51
CA SER A 427 20.77 15.94 18.65
C SER A 427 20.96 16.76 19.94
N ARG A 428 22.13 17.37 20.13
CA ARG A 428 22.42 18.23 21.29
C ARG A 428 21.64 19.55 21.25
N ILE A 429 21.44 20.11 20.06
CA ILE A 429 20.78 21.39 19.84
C ILE A 429 19.28 21.29 20.17
N PHE A 430 18.63 20.15 19.91
CA PHE A 430 17.24 19.89 20.32
C PHE A 430 16.95 20.01 21.82
N LYS A 431 17.98 20.08 22.68
CA LYS A 431 17.83 20.33 24.12
C LYS A 431 17.45 21.78 24.44
N PHE A 432 17.87 22.73 23.61
CA PHE A 432 17.50 24.13 23.76
C PHE A 432 16.00 24.30 23.49
N LYS A 433 15.28 24.98 24.38
CA LYS A 433 13.84 25.23 24.21
C LYS A 433 13.59 26.35 23.19
N GLU A 434 14.55 27.27 23.09
CA GLU A 434 14.52 28.52 22.34
C GLU A 434 14.59 28.31 20.82
N ILE A 435 15.05 27.14 20.35
CA ILE A 435 15.12 26.85 18.91
C ILE A 435 13.78 26.38 18.34
N TRP A 436 12.93 25.75 19.17
CA TRP A 436 11.69 25.12 18.71
C TRP A 436 10.71 26.08 18.03
N PRO A 437 10.55 27.34 18.48
CA PRO A 437 9.75 28.33 17.76
C PRO A 437 10.23 28.52 16.31
N ALA A 438 11.54 28.67 16.11
CA ALA A 438 12.13 28.82 14.77
C ALA A 438 12.01 27.56 13.91
N LEU A 439 11.92 26.38 14.52
CA LEU A 439 11.65 25.13 13.81
C LEU A 439 10.18 25.01 13.41
N ILE A 440 9.26 25.26 14.35
CA ILE A 440 7.82 25.19 14.12
C ILE A 440 7.40 26.16 13.02
N GLU A 441 7.96 27.38 12.99
CA GLU A 441 7.75 28.39 11.94
C GLU A 441 8.03 27.87 10.51
N GLN A 442 8.84 26.80 10.38
CA GLN A 442 9.29 26.25 9.11
C GLN A 442 8.79 24.83 8.83
N MET A 443 8.11 24.19 9.80
CA MET A 443 7.61 22.82 9.66
C MET A 443 6.44 22.78 8.67
N ASN A 444 6.46 21.78 7.78
CA ASN A 444 5.25 21.39 7.06
C ASN A 444 4.27 20.67 8.02
N THR A 445 3.03 20.48 7.57
CA THR A 445 1.98 19.85 8.38
C THR A 445 2.31 18.43 8.86
N GLN A 446 3.02 17.64 8.06
CA GLN A 446 3.36 16.26 8.44
C GLN A 446 4.42 16.23 9.54
N ASP A 447 5.51 16.98 9.36
CA ASP A 447 6.54 17.15 10.39
C ASP A 447 5.92 17.73 11.67
N PHE A 448 4.99 18.68 11.55
CA PHE A 448 4.29 19.22 12.71
C PHE A 448 3.57 18.12 13.52
N TYR A 449 2.77 17.26 12.88
CA TYR A 449 2.08 16.18 13.60
C TYR A 449 3.03 15.09 14.10
N GLU A 450 4.08 14.75 13.35
CA GLU A 450 5.08 13.76 13.74
C GLU A 450 5.84 14.21 15.01
N TYR A 451 6.22 15.48 15.06
CA TYR A 451 6.92 16.07 16.20
C TYR A 451 5.99 16.66 17.26
N PHE A 452 4.66 16.60 17.08
CA PHE A 452 3.69 17.23 17.97
C PHE A 452 3.84 16.82 19.43
N TYR A 453 3.98 15.51 19.68
CA TYR A 453 4.26 14.98 21.02
C TYR A 453 5.53 15.59 21.64
N GLN A 454 6.60 15.73 20.86
CA GLN A 454 7.86 16.31 21.33
C GLN A 454 7.71 17.80 21.61
N ILE A 455 7.00 18.54 20.75
CA ILE A 455 6.69 19.96 20.92
C ILE A 455 5.96 20.18 22.24
N LEU A 456 4.90 19.40 22.52
CA LEU A 456 4.16 19.49 23.78
C LEU A 456 5.05 19.23 25.00
N LYS A 457 5.93 18.23 24.92
CA LYS A 457 6.88 17.90 26.01
C LYS A 457 7.89 19.01 26.30
N LYS A 458 8.15 19.93 25.37
CA LYS A 458 9.08 21.06 25.59
C LYS A 458 8.50 22.18 26.44
N ASP A 459 7.18 22.19 26.62
CA ASP A 459 6.48 23.21 27.42
C ASP A 459 6.78 24.63 26.90
N ILE A 460 6.67 24.79 25.58
CA ILE A 460 6.91 26.06 24.87
C ILE A 460 5.62 26.75 24.42
N ILE A 461 4.50 26.03 24.43
CA ILE A 461 3.19 26.58 24.06
C ILE A 461 2.64 27.27 25.31
N ARG A 462 2.78 28.61 25.34
CA ARG A 462 2.21 29.44 26.39
C ARG A 462 0.92 30.12 25.92
N PRO A 463 -0.02 30.41 26.82
CA PRO A 463 -1.26 31.10 26.48
C PRO A 463 -0.97 32.50 25.91
N ASN A 464 -1.67 32.85 24.84
CA ASN A 464 -1.50 34.06 24.03
C ASN A 464 -0.11 34.27 23.40
N SER A 465 0.76 33.25 23.40
CA SER A 465 2.08 33.35 22.78
C SER A 465 2.01 33.37 21.25
N ASN A 466 3.04 33.93 20.60
CA ASN A 466 3.15 33.90 19.13
C ASN A 466 3.16 32.47 18.58
N ILE A 467 3.71 31.51 19.34
CA ILE A 467 3.76 30.09 18.96
C ILE A 467 2.36 29.48 19.01
N GLU A 468 1.58 29.76 20.07
CA GLU A 468 0.19 29.30 20.15
C GLU A 468 -0.64 29.85 18.99
N LYS A 469 -0.50 31.14 18.68
CA LYS A 469 -1.15 31.77 17.52
C LYS A 469 -0.71 31.14 16.20
N PHE A 470 0.59 30.88 16.03
CA PHE A 470 1.10 30.22 14.83
C PHE A 470 0.54 28.80 14.67
N ILE A 471 0.49 28.02 15.75
CA ILE A 471 -0.11 26.68 15.73
C ILE A 471 -1.60 26.75 15.42
N PHE A 472 -2.31 27.72 16.00
CA PHE A 472 -3.71 27.99 15.72
C PHE A 472 -3.91 28.29 14.22
N ASP A 473 -3.14 29.22 13.67
CA ASP A 473 -3.19 29.55 12.25
C ASP A 473 -2.85 28.32 11.39
N HIS A 474 -1.83 27.54 11.75
CA HIS A 474 -1.47 26.34 11.00
C HIS A 474 -2.62 25.31 10.95
N LEU A 475 -3.31 25.08 12.07
CA LEU A 475 -4.36 24.07 12.21
C LEU A 475 -5.74 24.50 11.76
N LEU A 476 -6.04 25.81 11.76
CA LEU A 476 -7.39 26.34 11.52
C LEU A 476 -7.50 27.28 10.33
N ASN A 477 -6.39 27.85 9.84
CA ASN A 477 -6.42 28.77 8.72
C ASN A 477 -6.72 28.01 7.42
N ARG A 478 -7.95 28.16 6.93
CA ARG A 478 -8.40 27.57 5.66
C ARG A 478 -7.63 28.10 4.43
N ASN A 479 -6.96 29.25 4.56
CA ASN A 479 -6.14 29.83 3.50
C ASN A 479 -4.71 29.28 3.49
N ASN A 480 -4.33 28.46 4.48
CA ASN A 480 -3.04 27.77 4.46
C ASN A 480 -3.04 26.76 3.30
N PRO A 481 -2.10 26.83 2.34
CA PRO A 481 -2.05 25.89 1.21
C PRO A 481 -1.89 24.43 1.65
N ASP A 482 -1.28 24.19 2.82
CA ASP A 482 -1.11 22.85 3.39
C ASP A 482 -2.37 22.35 4.11
N TYR A 483 -3.37 23.21 4.32
CA TYR A 483 -4.60 22.87 5.04
C TYR A 483 -5.40 21.72 4.38
N VAL A 484 -5.26 21.55 3.06
CA VAL A 484 -5.88 20.45 2.31
C VAL A 484 -5.36 19.08 2.75
N ASN A 485 -4.13 19.02 3.27
CA ASN A 485 -3.47 17.79 3.71
C ASN A 485 -3.78 17.43 5.18
N ILE A 486 -4.50 18.30 5.89
CA ILE A 486 -4.91 18.04 7.26
C ILE A 486 -6.10 17.09 7.24
N THR A 487 -5.92 15.86 7.74
CA THR A 487 -7.02 14.92 7.92
C THR A 487 -7.75 15.16 9.25
N PRO A 488 -9.05 14.83 9.34
CA PRO A 488 -9.75 14.89 10.62
C PRO A 488 -9.06 14.02 11.67
N ILE A 489 -8.61 12.82 11.31
CA ILE A 489 -7.98 11.92 12.27
C ILE A 489 -6.64 12.46 12.80
N SER A 490 -5.85 13.18 12.00
CA SER A 490 -4.62 13.83 12.49
C SER A 490 -4.92 14.83 13.61
N ASN A 491 -5.97 15.65 13.44
CA ASN A 491 -6.45 16.56 14.49
C ASN A 491 -6.99 15.82 15.72
N CYS A 492 -7.72 14.72 15.52
CA CYS A 492 -8.24 13.90 16.61
C CYS A 492 -7.10 13.25 17.42
N ILE A 493 -6.08 12.71 16.75
CA ILE A 493 -4.88 12.16 17.36
C ILE A 493 -4.13 13.25 18.13
N ALA A 494 -3.94 14.44 17.54
CA ALA A 494 -3.28 15.57 18.20
C ALA A 494 -4.03 15.99 19.49
N ALA A 495 -5.36 16.10 19.42
CA ALA A 495 -6.20 16.35 20.60
C ALA A 495 -6.00 15.27 21.67
N GLN A 496 -5.99 13.99 21.28
CA GLN A 496 -5.82 12.88 22.20
C GLN A 496 -4.43 12.86 22.87
N ILE A 497 -3.38 13.19 22.13
CA ILE A 497 -2.02 13.33 22.68
C ILE A 497 -2.00 14.44 23.73
N TYR A 498 -2.62 15.59 23.43
CA TYR A 498 -2.69 16.72 24.35
C TYR A 498 -3.44 16.35 25.64
N GLU A 499 -4.61 15.72 25.52
CA GLU A 499 -5.38 15.26 26.68
C GLU A 499 -4.60 14.27 27.55
N ARG A 500 -3.88 13.34 26.92
CA ARG A 500 -3.05 12.37 27.62
C ARG A 500 -1.91 13.03 28.40
N LEU A 501 -1.25 14.03 27.81
CA LEU A 501 -0.09 14.68 28.42
C LEU A 501 -0.48 15.69 29.51
N VAL A 502 -1.55 16.45 29.31
CA VAL A 502 -1.91 17.60 30.16
C VAL A 502 -2.92 17.20 31.24
N PHE A 503 -3.92 16.37 30.92
CA PHE A 503 -5.02 16.04 31.82
C PHE A 503 -4.88 14.65 32.48
N ARG A 504 -4.40 13.63 31.76
CA ARG A 504 -4.30 12.26 32.27
C ARG A 504 -2.93 11.97 32.92
N LYS A 505 -2.76 12.39 34.18
CA LYS A 505 -1.53 12.19 34.98
C LYS A 505 -1.09 10.73 35.23
N GLN A 506 -1.83 9.70 34.81
CA GLN A 506 -1.55 8.30 35.19
C GLN A 506 -1.84 7.28 34.08
N LEU A 507 -0.97 7.15 33.08
CA LEU A 507 -0.81 5.87 32.38
C LEU A 507 0.67 5.59 32.14
N ARG A 508 1.09 4.39 32.55
CA ARG A 508 2.49 3.91 32.58
C ARG A 508 3.19 4.21 31.26
N THR A 509 4.34 4.88 31.34
CA THR A 509 5.32 4.93 30.26
C THR A 509 5.69 3.48 29.86
N PRO A 510 5.75 3.14 28.56
CA PRO A 510 6.29 1.87 28.10
C PRO A 510 7.70 1.65 28.68
N ARG A 511 8.03 0.41 29.07
CA ARG A 511 9.36 0.03 29.55
C ARG A 511 10.40 0.46 28.51
N GLY A 512 11.23 1.44 28.86
CA GLY A 512 12.33 1.92 28.02
C GLY A 512 12.44 3.45 27.87
N LEU A 513 11.39 4.22 28.18
CA LEU A 513 11.49 5.68 28.28
C LEU A 513 11.75 6.07 29.72
N HIS A 514 12.99 6.49 30.00
CA HIS A 514 13.42 6.96 31.31
C HIS A 514 12.41 7.93 31.92
N ARG A 515 12.09 7.70 33.21
CA ARG A 515 11.52 8.71 34.11
C ARG A 515 12.37 9.98 33.98
N SER A 516 11.90 10.96 33.22
CA SER A 516 12.46 12.30 33.24
C SER A 516 11.36 13.24 33.72
N ASN A 517 11.50 13.63 34.99
CA ASN A 517 11.00 14.81 35.69
C ASN A 517 9.64 15.37 35.27
N ASN A 518 8.74 15.43 36.26
CA ASN A 518 7.56 16.29 36.34
C ASN A 518 7.58 17.40 35.29
N VAL A 519 6.73 17.28 34.27
CA VAL A 519 6.38 18.39 33.40
C VAL A 519 5.88 19.49 34.34
N SER A 520 6.54 20.64 34.35
CA SER A 520 6.04 21.85 35.00
C SER A 520 4.70 22.16 34.36
N ILE A 521 3.63 21.91 35.11
CA ILE A 521 2.26 22.11 34.67
C ILE A 521 2.08 23.62 34.46
N LEU A 522 1.66 24.02 33.26
CA LEU A 522 1.13 25.36 32.99
C LEU A 522 0.15 25.71 34.13
N GLU A 523 0.48 26.68 34.98
CA GLU A 523 -0.19 26.89 36.29
C GLU A 523 -1.68 27.31 36.19
N ASP A 524 -2.17 27.61 34.98
CA ASP A 524 -3.53 28.13 34.74
C ASP A 524 -4.42 27.13 33.99
N LYS A 525 -5.38 26.52 34.70
CA LYS A 525 -6.40 25.60 34.15
C LYS A 525 -7.19 26.23 32.99
N SER A 526 -7.52 27.53 33.07
CA SER A 526 -8.33 28.20 32.05
C SER A 526 -7.65 28.23 30.67
N SER A 527 -6.31 28.24 30.69
CA SER A 527 -5.50 28.25 29.48
C SER A 527 -5.28 26.86 28.86
N GLN A 528 -5.32 25.81 29.70
CA GLN A 528 -5.25 24.41 29.25
C GLN A 528 -6.54 24.01 28.54
N ASP A 529 -7.68 24.45 29.06
CA ASP A 529 -9.00 24.22 28.44
C ASP A 529 -9.07 24.91 27.06
N ARG A 530 -8.51 26.11 26.93
CA ARG A 530 -8.52 26.86 25.66
C ARG A 530 -7.75 26.17 24.51
N PHE A 531 -6.53 25.69 24.76
CA PHE A 531 -5.76 25.02 23.70
C PHE A 531 -6.36 23.65 23.34
N ARG A 532 -6.94 22.95 24.32
CA ARG A 532 -7.75 21.74 24.09
C ARG A 532 -8.92 22.05 23.16
N ASP A 533 -9.69 23.10 23.43
CA ASP A 533 -10.81 23.53 22.60
C ASP A 533 -10.39 23.83 21.17
N TYR A 534 -9.18 24.36 20.97
CA TYR A 534 -8.62 24.62 19.64
C TYR A 534 -8.38 23.35 18.84
N LEU A 535 -7.77 22.32 19.44
CA LEU A 535 -7.54 21.04 18.77
C LEU A 535 -8.87 20.37 18.40
N TRP A 536 -9.85 20.38 19.30
CA TRP A 536 -11.19 19.85 19.01
C TRP A 536 -11.95 20.67 17.97
N SER A 537 -11.75 21.98 17.94
CA SER A 537 -12.31 22.83 16.89
C SER A 537 -11.66 22.58 15.54
N ALA A 538 -10.36 22.29 15.50
CA ALA A 538 -9.66 21.90 14.27
C ALA A 538 -10.23 20.58 13.73
N PHE A 539 -10.42 19.57 14.58
CA PHE A 539 -11.10 18.33 14.21
C PHE A 539 -12.48 18.59 13.59
N ARG A 540 -13.36 19.35 14.27
CA ARG A 540 -14.71 19.66 13.78
C ARG A 540 -14.71 20.41 12.45
N ASN A 541 -13.83 21.40 12.30
CA ASN A 541 -13.72 22.18 11.07
C ASN A 541 -13.30 21.30 9.88
N THR A 542 -12.32 20.42 10.08
CA THR A 542 -11.87 19.48 9.03
C THR A 542 -12.98 18.48 8.67
N ILE A 543 -13.77 18.00 9.64
CA ILE A 543 -14.96 17.17 9.38
C ILE A 543 -15.98 17.93 8.52
N GLN A 544 -16.33 19.16 8.91
CA GLN A 544 -17.33 19.96 8.21
C GLN A 544 -16.93 20.25 6.75
N LEU A 545 -15.64 20.49 6.51
CA LEU A 545 -15.11 20.71 5.17
C LEU A 545 -15.12 19.44 4.32
N ASN A 546 -14.77 18.29 4.89
CA ASN A 546 -14.86 17.01 4.18
C ASN A 546 -16.31 16.69 3.79
N LYS A 547 -17.26 17.04 4.65
CA LYS A 547 -18.70 16.92 4.38
C LYS A 547 -19.19 17.87 3.30
N SER A 548 -18.87 19.16 3.40
CA SER A 548 -19.36 20.16 2.44
C SER A 548 -18.84 19.94 1.02
N GLN A 549 -17.64 19.37 0.90
CA GLN A 549 -17.04 19.02 -0.39
C GLN A 549 -17.38 17.60 -0.85
N SER A 550 -18.23 16.86 -0.10
CA SER A 550 -18.55 15.45 -0.35
C SER A 550 -17.32 14.58 -0.63
N LYS A 551 -16.19 14.92 0.02
CA LYS A 551 -14.90 14.29 -0.26
C LYS A 551 -14.78 12.89 0.31
N SER A 552 -15.44 12.63 1.44
CA SER A 552 -15.27 11.36 2.14
C SER A 552 -16.23 10.29 1.67
N PHE A 553 -15.70 9.09 1.42
CA PHE A 553 -16.54 7.92 1.13
C PHE A 553 -17.44 7.59 2.32
N PHE A 554 -17.02 7.89 3.55
CA PHE A 554 -17.79 7.55 4.75
C PHE A 554 -19.08 8.37 4.93
N ASN A 555 -19.33 9.40 4.11
CA ASN A 555 -20.40 10.37 4.36
C ASN A 555 -21.83 9.78 4.36
N LEU A 556 -22.15 8.94 3.38
CA LEU A 556 -23.52 8.41 3.17
C LEU A 556 -23.60 6.88 3.19
N ASN A 557 -22.47 6.19 3.28
CA ASN A 557 -22.41 4.73 3.27
C ASN A 557 -22.73 4.15 4.66
N ARG A 558 -23.29 2.94 4.67
CA ARG A 558 -23.53 2.14 5.87
C ARG A 558 -22.22 1.47 6.27
N ILE A 559 -21.74 1.76 7.47
CA ILE A 559 -20.43 1.32 7.95
C ILE A 559 -20.60 0.60 9.27
N MET A 560 -19.98 -0.57 9.37
CA MET A 560 -19.83 -1.30 10.62
C MET A 560 -18.38 -1.15 11.10
N VAL A 561 -18.17 -0.63 12.31
CA VAL A 561 -16.84 -0.55 12.93
C VAL A 561 -16.78 -1.51 14.13
N VAL A 562 -15.82 -2.43 14.12
CA VAL A 562 -15.62 -3.40 15.19
C VAL A 562 -14.24 -3.20 15.79
N THR A 563 -14.16 -2.95 17.09
CA THR A 563 -12.89 -2.79 17.83
C THR A 563 -12.68 -3.94 18.80
N GLU A 564 -11.53 -4.59 18.72
CA GLU A 564 -11.12 -5.61 19.68
C GLU A 564 -10.64 -4.98 21.00
N ILE A 565 -10.96 -5.59 22.14
CA ILE A 565 -10.38 -5.22 23.44
C ILE A 565 -9.69 -6.44 24.02
N ASN A 566 -8.36 -6.38 24.03
CA ASN A 566 -7.52 -7.36 24.69
C ASN A 566 -6.32 -6.68 25.37
N SER A 567 -5.47 -7.49 26.00
CA SER A 567 -4.31 -7.01 26.74
C SER A 567 -3.32 -6.25 25.85
N GLN A 568 -3.21 -6.63 24.58
CA GLN A 568 -2.33 -5.97 23.61
C GLN A 568 -2.88 -4.60 23.21
N MET A 569 -4.18 -4.49 22.95
CA MET A 569 -4.83 -3.21 22.60
C MET A 569 -4.64 -2.12 23.67
N ARG A 570 -4.53 -2.53 24.94
CA ARG A 570 -4.34 -1.60 26.08
C ARG A 570 -2.87 -1.30 26.39
N ASN A 571 -2.01 -2.31 26.31
CA ASN A 571 -0.65 -2.25 26.88
C ASN A 571 0.48 -2.10 25.85
N SER A 572 0.18 -2.22 24.56
CA SER A 572 1.16 -1.99 23.49
C SER A 572 1.03 -0.57 22.93
N ASN A 573 1.98 -0.19 22.08
CA ASN A 573 1.89 1.03 21.29
C ASN A 573 1.34 0.68 19.91
N THR A 574 0.58 1.60 19.33
CA THR A 574 0.18 1.49 17.93
C THR A 574 1.43 1.53 17.04
N LEU A 575 1.58 0.56 16.15
CA LEU A 575 2.64 0.58 15.14
C LEU A 575 2.45 1.82 14.25
N GLY A 576 3.46 2.70 14.19
CA GLY A 576 3.40 3.96 13.45
C GLY A 576 2.94 5.18 14.27
N LEU A 577 2.33 4.97 15.44
CA LEU A 577 1.99 6.01 16.42
C LEU A 577 2.48 5.62 17.82
N ASN A 578 3.79 5.76 18.06
CA ASN A 578 4.46 5.25 19.26
C ASN A 578 4.02 5.89 20.61
N TYR A 579 3.14 6.89 20.57
CA TYR A 579 2.69 7.66 21.73
C TYR A 579 1.23 7.42 22.13
N LEU A 580 0.45 6.69 21.30
CA LEU A 580 -0.89 6.20 21.64
C LEU A 580 -0.87 4.67 21.72
N ASN A 581 -1.73 4.11 22.56
CA ASN A 581 -2.03 2.68 22.48
C ASN A 581 -3.04 2.40 21.35
N PRO A 582 -3.15 1.13 20.88
CA PRO A 582 -4.10 0.74 19.84
C PRO A 582 -5.53 1.15 20.14
N LEU A 583 -5.97 1.03 21.39
CA LEU A 583 -7.32 1.35 21.80
C LEU A 583 -7.66 2.85 21.66
N GLU A 584 -6.77 3.74 22.10
CA GLU A 584 -6.88 5.19 21.90
C GLU A 584 -6.92 5.52 20.40
N THR A 585 -6.09 4.84 19.61
CA THR A 585 -6.09 4.99 18.14
C THR A 585 -7.42 4.53 17.55
N SER A 586 -7.96 3.40 18.00
CA SER A 586 -9.26 2.89 17.53
C SER A 586 -10.39 3.86 17.80
N ILE A 587 -10.37 4.53 18.96
CA ILE A 587 -11.36 5.56 19.30
C ILE A 587 -11.24 6.75 18.34
N CYS A 588 -10.02 7.23 18.04
CA CYS A 588 -9.84 8.30 17.05
C CYS A 588 -10.38 7.91 15.67
N VAL A 589 -10.17 6.67 15.21
CA VAL A 589 -10.70 6.14 13.94
C VAL A 589 -12.22 6.11 13.95
N LEU A 590 -12.81 5.54 15.00
CA LEU A 590 -14.26 5.44 15.20
C LEU A 590 -14.90 6.82 15.19
N LEU A 591 -14.39 7.76 15.99
CA LEU A 591 -14.92 9.12 16.08
C LEU A 591 -14.84 9.81 14.72
N THR A 592 -13.72 9.66 14.02
CA THR A 592 -13.55 10.22 12.68
C THR A 592 -14.61 9.67 11.71
N ILE A 593 -14.81 8.35 11.64
CA ILE A 593 -15.82 7.71 10.77
C ILE A 593 -17.23 8.16 11.15
N PHE A 594 -17.56 8.14 12.45
CA PHE A 594 -18.88 8.52 12.95
C PHE A 594 -19.23 9.97 12.60
N TYR A 595 -18.31 10.90 12.88
CA TYR A 595 -18.52 12.32 12.62
C TYR A 595 -18.45 12.68 11.14
N LEU A 596 -17.70 11.95 10.30
CA LEU A 596 -17.71 12.14 8.84
C LEU A 596 -19.03 11.74 8.20
N ASN A 597 -19.74 10.77 8.78
CA ASN A 597 -21.03 10.35 8.27
C ASN A 597 -22.12 11.40 8.58
N ASN A 598 -23.00 11.71 7.62
CA ASN A 598 -24.12 12.62 7.82
C ASN A 598 -25.37 11.95 8.42
N ILE A 599 -25.46 10.63 8.36
CA ILE A 599 -26.59 9.82 8.80
C ILE A 599 -26.11 8.98 10.00
N PRO A 600 -26.34 9.41 11.26
CA PRO A 600 -25.88 8.67 12.45
C PRO A 600 -26.25 7.19 12.44
N THR A 601 -27.45 6.85 11.96
CA THR A 601 -27.96 5.46 11.90
C THR A 601 -27.23 4.58 10.89
N ASN A 602 -26.40 5.15 10.01
CA ASN A 602 -25.58 4.40 9.06
C ASN A 602 -24.28 3.89 9.66
N VAL A 603 -23.88 4.34 10.86
CA VAL A 603 -22.67 3.87 11.51
C VAL A 603 -23.05 3.05 12.74
N ASP A 604 -22.73 1.77 12.70
CA ASP A 604 -22.82 0.89 13.87
C ASP A 604 -21.44 0.58 14.41
N VAL A 605 -21.31 0.63 15.73
CA VAL A 605 -20.06 0.40 16.43
C VAL A 605 -20.21 -0.76 17.39
N PHE A 606 -19.26 -1.69 17.32
CA PHE A 606 -19.17 -2.82 18.21
C PHE A 606 -17.80 -2.92 18.87
N VAL A 607 -17.85 -3.40 20.10
CA VAL A 607 -16.67 -3.77 20.87
C VAL A 607 -16.70 -5.29 21.04
N SER A 608 -15.59 -5.92 20.68
CA SER A 608 -15.36 -7.36 20.84
C SER A 608 -14.40 -7.57 22.01
N SER A 609 -14.91 -8.09 23.11
CA SER A 609 -14.12 -8.52 24.27
C SER A 609 -14.52 -9.97 24.62
N ASP A 610 -14.97 -10.25 25.84
CA ASP A 610 -15.58 -11.54 26.19
C ASP A 610 -16.88 -11.83 25.43
N ARG A 611 -17.60 -10.76 25.06
CA ARG A 611 -18.79 -10.76 24.23
C ARG A 611 -18.76 -9.63 23.21
N LEU A 612 -19.63 -9.74 22.21
CA LEU A 612 -19.87 -8.69 21.24
C LEU A 612 -20.88 -7.69 21.82
N THR A 613 -20.48 -6.44 21.99
CA THR A 613 -21.30 -5.38 22.60
C THR A 613 -21.46 -4.22 21.64
N ARG A 614 -22.70 -3.83 21.33
CA ARG A 614 -22.99 -2.62 20.54
C ARG A 614 -22.80 -1.39 21.41
N ILE A 615 -22.14 -0.37 20.86
CA ILE A 615 -21.92 0.91 21.53
C ILE A 615 -22.91 1.93 20.99
N GLU A 616 -23.69 2.53 21.88
CA GLU A 616 -24.55 3.66 21.54
C GLU A 616 -23.73 4.95 21.65
N LEU A 617 -23.54 5.62 20.52
CA LEU A 617 -22.85 6.90 20.47
C LEU A 617 -23.86 8.04 20.68
N ALA A 618 -23.43 9.06 21.43
CA ALA A 618 -24.23 10.25 21.69
C ALA A 618 -24.61 11.01 20.41
N ASP A 619 -25.69 11.80 20.50
CA ASP A 619 -26.29 12.47 19.35
C ASP A 619 -25.37 13.55 18.75
N LYS A 620 -25.24 13.56 17.41
CA LYS A 620 -24.32 14.46 16.65
C LYS A 620 -24.66 15.95 16.81
N ASN A 621 -25.89 16.24 17.26
CA ASN A 621 -26.44 17.59 17.34
C ASN A 621 -26.03 18.36 18.60
N THR A 622 -25.39 17.70 19.56
CA THR A 622 -24.77 18.42 20.66
C THR A 622 -23.52 19.11 20.11
N GLN A 623 -23.42 20.45 20.22
CA GLN A 623 -22.15 21.16 20.01
C GLN A 623 -21.06 20.75 21.05
N ALA A 624 -21.39 19.80 21.91
CA ALA A 624 -20.50 19.19 22.88
C ALA A 624 -19.32 18.52 22.18
N GLU A 625 -18.19 18.50 22.89
CA GLU A 625 -17.00 17.79 22.48
C GLU A 625 -17.30 16.29 22.30
N PRO A 626 -16.57 15.58 21.43
CA PRO A 626 -16.65 14.13 21.40
C PRO A 626 -16.38 13.62 22.82
N ASP A 627 -17.38 13.01 23.46
CA ASP A 627 -17.24 12.52 24.83
C ASP A 627 -16.38 11.25 24.83
N LEU A 628 -15.06 11.46 24.76
CA LEU A 628 -14.05 10.45 24.94
C LEU A 628 -14.05 9.87 26.35
N GLY A 629 -14.57 10.62 27.32
CA GLY A 629 -14.70 10.19 28.70
C GLY A 629 -15.64 8.99 28.83
N SER A 630 -16.81 9.04 28.19
CA SER A 630 -17.74 7.90 28.18
C SER A 630 -17.22 6.72 27.37
N LEU A 631 -16.61 6.92 26.21
CA LEU A 631 -16.03 5.82 25.43
C LEU A 631 -14.89 5.12 26.17
N ASP A 632 -13.98 5.88 26.80
CA ASP A 632 -12.88 5.30 27.58
C ASP A 632 -13.39 4.64 28.88
N GLN A 633 -14.43 5.18 29.53
CA GLN A 633 -15.10 4.53 30.67
C GLN A 633 -15.82 3.23 30.26
N ILE A 634 -16.53 3.23 29.14
CA ILE A 634 -17.18 2.05 28.56
C ILE A 634 -16.12 0.99 28.27
N VAL A 635 -15.00 1.38 27.66
CA VAL A 635 -13.89 0.51 27.31
C VAL A 635 -13.12 0.00 28.53
N GLN A 636 -13.00 0.78 29.61
CA GLN A 636 -12.40 0.37 30.89
C GLN A 636 -13.24 -0.67 31.64
N GLY A 637 -14.57 -0.69 31.41
CA GLY A 637 -15.49 -1.66 32.01
C GLY A 637 -15.39 -3.09 31.47
N PHE A 638 -14.75 -3.31 30.32
CA PHE A 638 -14.61 -4.64 29.74
C PHE A 638 -13.42 -5.42 30.32
N VAL A 639 -13.63 -6.71 30.61
CA VAL A 639 -12.56 -7.62 31.03
C VAL A 639 -11.79 -8.06 29.79
N SER A 640 -10.47 -7.88 29.80
CA SER A 640 -9.58 -8.38 28.75
C SER A 640 -9.53 -9.91 28.83
N ILE A 641 -10.19 -10.60 27.89
CA ILE A 641 -10.10 -12.06 27.73
C ILE A 641 -9.57 -12.32 26.32
N ASP A 642 -8.70 -13.31 26.15
CA ASP A 642 -8.07 -13.62 24.85
C ASP A 642 -9.03 -14.32 23.84
N LYS A 643 -10.32 -14.46 24.18
CA LYS A 643 -11.36 -14.97 23.28
C LYS A 643 -12.21 -13.81 22.79
N ASN A 644 -11.94 -13.32 21.58
CA ASN A 644 -12.71 -12.25 20.95
C ASN A 644 -13.61 -12.83 19.84
N PRO A 645 -14.94 -12.84 20.01
CA PRO A 645 -15.88 -13.39 19.04
C PRO A 645 -16.15 -12.39 17.90
N THR A 646 -15.08 -11.85 17.31
CA THR A 646 -15.13 -10.76 16.33
C THR A 646 -15.84 -11.20 15.04
N ASP A 647 -15.73 -12.48 14.70
CA ASP A 647 -16.42 -13.15 13.59
C ASP A 647 -17.95 -13.23 13.76
N LYS A 648 -18.46 -13.29 15.00
CA LYS A 648 -19.91 -13.37 15.26
C LYS A 648 -20.68 -12.12 14.85
N ILE A 649 -19.99 -11.04 14.46
CA ILE A 649 -20.63 -9.85 13.92
C ILE A 649 -21.45 -10.17 12.67
N PHE A 650 -21.00 -11.12 11.83
CA PHE A 650 -21.70 -11.48 10.61
C PHE A 650 -23.02 -12.21 10.90
N GLU A 651 -23.02 -13.12 11.88
CA GLU A 651 -24.25 -13.73 12.40
C GLU A 651 -25.25 -12.68 12.88
N TRP A 652 -24.79 -11.68 13.64
CA TRP A 652 -25.63 -10.58 14.10
C TRP A 652 -26.22 -9.79 12.93
N THR A 653 -25.42 -9.47 11.91
CA THR A 653 -25.92 -8.74 10.73
C THR A 653 -26.99 -9.51 9.96
N LEU A 654 -26.83 -10.83 9.82
CA LEU A 654 -27.80 -11.70 9.17
C LEU A 654 -29.09 -11.81 9.99
N GLN A 655 -29.00 -11.99 11.31
CA GLN A 655 -30.15 -12.08 12.20
C GLN A 655 -30.98 -10.79 12.25
N ASN A 656 -30.33 -9.63 12.12
CA ASN A 656 -31.00 -8.33 12.16
C ASN A 656 -31.31 -7.78 10.76
N GLU A 657 -31.05 -8.55 9.70
CA GLU A 657 -31.23 -8.16 8.28
C GLU A 657 -30.59 -6.80 7.94
N LYS A 658 -29.47 -6.49 8.60
CA LYS A 658 -28.82 -5.18 8.53
C LYS A 658 -27.52 -5.30 7.76
N PHE A 659 -27.52 -4.81 6.52
CA PHE A 659 -26.37 -4.90 5.60
C PHE A 659 -25.57 -3.60 5.56
N TYR A 660 -24.25 -3.73 5.40
CA TYR A 660 -23.31 -2.62 5.39
C TYR A 660 -22.52 -2.61 4.09
N ASP A 661 -22.16 -1.41 3.65
CA ASP A 661 -21.34 -1.21 2.46
C ASP A 661 -19.86 -1.43 2.81
N VAL A 662 -19.47 -1.18 4.08
CA VAL A 662 -18.11 -1.32 4.58
C VAL A 662 -18.10 -1.93 5.99
N PHE A 663 -17.25 -2.94 6.20
CA PHE A 663 -16.83 -3.41 7.52
C PHE A 663 -15.40 -2.93 7.81
N VAL A 664 -15.19 -2.34 8.99
CA VAL A 664 -13.88 -1.90 9.48
C VAL A 664 -13.58 -2.61 10.79
N PHE A 665 -12.58 -3.48 10.79
CA PHE A 665 -12.10 -4.19 11.97
C PHE A 665 -10.79 -3.57 12.47
N LEU A 666 -10.76 -3.19 13.73
CA LEU A 666 -9.60 -2.64 14.43
C LEU A 666 -9.13 -3.68 15.44
N VAL A 667 -8.08 -4.41 15.09
CA VAL A 667 -7.65 -5.63 15.77
C VAL A 667 -6.21 -5.50 16.27
N SER A 668 -5.83 -6.38 17.20
CA SER A 668 -4.46 -6.38 17.74
C SER A 668 -3.51 -7.33 17.01
N SER A 669 -4.01 -8.29 16.23
CA SER A 669 -3.20 -9.27 15.50
C SER A 669 -3.98 -9.85 14.31
N ASP A 670 -3.30 -10.65 13.49
CA ASP A 670 -3.85 -11.29 12.30
C ASP A 670 -4.52 -12.65 12.53
N GLN A 671 -4.51 -13.17 13.77
CA GLN A 671 -4.95 -14.54 14.09
C GLN A 671 -6.39 -14.88 13.63
N ASN A 672 -7.30 -13.89 13.63
CA ASN A 672 -8.70 -14.08 13.26
C ASN A 672 -9.02 -13.67 11.82
N ASN A 673 -8.04 -13.20 11.04
CA ASN A 673 -8.26 -12.66 9.70
C ASN A 673 -8.89 -13.67 8.75
N ASN A 674 -8.37 -14.91 8.73
CA ASN A 674 -8.92 -16.01 7.93
C ASN A 674 -10.40 -16.26 8.20
N LYS A 675 -10.80 -16.24 9.48
CA LYS A 675 -12.19 -16.46 9.89
C LYS A 675 -13.10 -15.30 9.49
N ILE A 676 -12.65 -14.06 9.70
CA ILE A 676 -13.37 -12.86 9.28
C ILE A 676 -13.56 -12.86 7.75
N GLN A 677 -12.51 -13.25 7.01
CA GLN A 677 -12.55 -13.35 5.55
C GLN A 677 -13.56 -14.42 5.08
N SER A 678 -13.54 -15.62 5.66
CA SER A 678 -14.48 -16.67 5.27
C SER A 678 -15.94 -16.28 5.51
N GLU A 679 -16.23 -15.58 6.62
CA GLU A 679 -17.57 -15.13 6.96
C GLU A 679 -18.05 -14.00 6.04
N ILE A 680 -17.21 -13.01 5.71
CA ILE A 680 -17.61 -11.96 4.76
C ILE A 680 -17.82 -12.54 3.36
N ASP A 681 -17.02 -13.51 2.94
CA ASP A 681 -17.18 -14.17 1.63
C ASP A 681 -18.47 -14.97 1.59
N PHE A 682 -18.86 -15.61 2.70
CA PHE A 682 -20.17 -16.22 2.85
C PHE A 682 -21.30 -15.18 2.73
N VAL A 683 -21.20 -14.03 3.41
CA VAL A 683 -22.20 -12.95 3.31
C VAL A 683 -22.31 -12.43 1.87
N ARG A 684 -21.18 -12.19 1.19
CA ARG A 684 -21.16 -11.72 -0.20
C ARG A 684 -21.75 -12.72 -1.18
N ALA A 685 -21.52 -14.03 -0.96
CA ALA A 685 -22.03 -15.08 -1.82
C ALA A 685 -23.54 -15.27 -1.69
N ASN A 686 -24.08 -15.11 -0.46
CA ASN A 686 -25.45 -15.54 -0.14
C ASN A 686 -26.44 -14.39 0.08
N THR A 687 -26.02 -13.12 0.01
CA THR A 687 -26.89 -11.97 0.28
C THR A 687 -26.85 -10.93 -0.84
N ILE A 688 -27.67 -9.89 -0.73
CA ILE A 688 -27.63 -8.72 -1.61
C ILE A 688 -26.35 -7.89 -1.44
N ALA A 689 -25.58 -8.13 -0.38
CA ALA A 689 -24.38 -7.38 -0.01
C ALA A 689 -23.13 -7.85 -0.78
N LYS A 690 -23.26 -8.08 -2.10
CA LYS A 690 -22.22 -8.68 -2.96
C LYS A 690 -20.99 -7.79 -3.17
N ASP A 691 -21.11 -6.50 -2.90
CA ASP A 691 -20.08 -5.47 -3.10
C ASP A 691 -19.52 -4.92 -1.79
N THR A 692 -19.91 -5.52 -0.65
CA THR A 692 -19.45 -5.08 0.67
C THR A 692 -17.93 -5.16 0.77
N LYS A 693 -17.32 -4.05 1.19
CA LYS A 693 -15.87 -3.95 1.40
C LYS A 693 -15.49 -4.35 2.82
N LEU A 694 -14.34 -4.99 2.96
CA LEU A 694 -13.75 -5.35 4.24
C LEU A 694 -12.43 -4.59 4.41
N ILE A 695 -12.26 -3.98 5.57
CA ILE A 695 -11.02 -3.36 6.00
C ILE A 695 -10.64 -3.97 7.34
N ILE A 696 -9.44 -4.56 7.44
CA ILE A 696 -8.86 -5.02 8.70
C ILE A 696 -7.60 -4.22 8.98
N VAL A 697 -7.53 -3.59 10.15
CA VAL A 697 -6.38 -2.81 10.61
C VAL A 697 -5.81 -3.47 11.86
N ASN A 698 -4.65 -4.12 11.71
CA ASN A 698 -3.86 -4.64 12.82
C ASN A 698 -3.02 -3.52 13.41
N LEU A 699 -3.46 -2.95 14.53
CA LEU A 699 -2.84 -1.75 15.09
C LEU A 699 -1.52 -2.01 15.82
N THR A 700 -1.20 -3.25 16.20
CA THR A 700 0.06 -3.56 16.91
C THR A 700 1.20 -3.97 15.97
N GLY A 701 0.87 -4.37 14.74
CA GLY A 701 1.84 -4.86 13.77
C GLY A 701 2.40 -6.25 14.05
N LYS A 702 1.87 -6.97 15.05
CA LYS A 702 2.24 -8.38 15.28
C LYS A 702 1.61 -9.24 14.19
N VAL A 703 2.46 -9.85 13.38
CA VAL A 703 2.10 -10.78 12.30
C VAL A 703 2.49 -12.19 12.76
N THR A 704 1.62 -13.17 12.56
CA THR A 704 1.94 -14.59 12.83
C THR A 704 2.68 -15.21 11.64
N GLU A 705 3.59 -16.15 11.90
CA GLU A 705 4.54 -16.70 10.90
C GLU A 705 3.88 -17.37 9.68
N ASN A 706 2.59 -17.70 9.78
CA ASN A 706 1.83 -18.32 8.72
C ASN A 706 0.71 -17.38 8.24
N GLU A 707 0.81 -17.03 6.96
CA GLU A 707 -0.31 -16.52 6.14
C GLU A 707 -0.78 -15.10 6.46
N HIS A 708 -0.33 -14.14 5.66
CA HIS A 708 -1.12 -13.60 4.57
C HIS A 708 -0.17 -12.86 3.62
N VAL A 709 -0.40 -12.95 2.31
CA VAL A 709 0.17 -11.98 1.39
C VAL A 709 -0.37 -10.63 1.86
N ALA A 710 0.49 -9.70 2.30
CA ALA A 710 0.05 -8.38 2.78
C ALA A 710 -0.88 -7.65 1.78
N ILE A 711 -0.85 -8.09 0.52
CA ILE A 711 -1.75 -7.72 -0.55
C ILE A 711 -2.75 -8.85 -0.78
N SER A 712 -3.99 -8.66 -0.34
CA SER A 712 -5.09 -9.58 -0.67
C SER A 712 -5.31 -9.62 -2.20
N PRO A 713 -5.51 -10.80 -2.80
CA PRO A 713 -5.92 -10.90 -4.21
C PRO A 713 -7.30 -10.27 -4.44
N SER A 714 -8.19 -10.28 -3.44
CA SER A 714 -9.55 -9.74 -3.51
C SER A 714 -9.56 -8.22 -3.61
N GLN A 715 -10.24 -7.65 -4.61
CA GLN A 715 -10.42 -6.19 -4.75
C GLN A 715 -11.36 -5.57 -3.70
N LEU A 716 -12.03 -6.39 -2.89
CA LEU A 716 -12.98 -5.94 -1.87
C LEU A 716 -12.40 -5.98 -0.45
N ASP A 717 -11.15 -6.43 -0.30
CA ASP A 717 -10.53 -6.62 1.02
C ASP A 717 -9.22 -5.83 1.14
N LEU A 718 -9.12 -5.06 2.24
CA LEU A 718 -7.98 -4.23 2.58
C LEU A 718 -7.41 -4.65 3.93
N TYR A 719 -6.13 -5.01 3.96
CA TYR A 719 -5.41 -5.42 5.17
C TYR A 719 -4.31 -4.40 5.46
N LEU A 720 -4.35 -3.80 6.65
CA LEU A 720 -3.45 -2.74 7.09
C LEU A 720 -2.72 -3.17 8.37
N ASN A 721 -1.43 -2.86 8.45
CA ASN A 721 -0.60 -3.04 9.64
C ASN A 721 -0.15 -1.67 10.17
N GLY A 722 -0.58 -1.35 11.39
CA GLY A 722 -0.32 -0.08 12.05
C GLY A 722 -1.21 1.06 11.58
N TRP A 723 -0.88 2.25 12.06
CA TRP A 723 -1.52 3.50 11.70
C TRP A 723 -0.45 4.59 11.58
N ASN A 724 -0.54 5.42 10.55
CA ASN A 724 0.23 6.64 10.39
C ASN A 724 -0.65 7.74 9.78
N PHE A 725 -0.07 8.90 9.49
CA PHE A 725 -0.81 10.06 8.96
C PHE A 725 -1.42 9.79 7.56
N ASP A 726 -0.88 8.85 6.79
CA ASP A 726 -1.34 8.53 5.43
C ASP A 726 -2.40 7.42 5.38
N THR A 727 -2.53 6.63 6.46
CA THR A 727 -3.41 5.45 6.52
C THR A 727 -4.87 5.80 6.23
N PHE A 728 -5.32 6.97 6.66
CA PHE A 728 -6.69 7.44 6.41
C PHE A 728 -6.96 7.68 4.91
N HIS A 729 -6.05 8.38 4.23
CA HIS A 729 -6.19 8.64 2.79
C HIS A 729 -6.15 7.35 1.97
N LEU A 730 -5.34 6.39 2.38
CA LEU A 730 -5.30 5.06 1.77
C LEU A 730 -6.66 4.36 1.85
N ILE A 731 -7.25 4.33 3.05
CA ILE A 731 -8.57 3.73 3.26
C ILE A 731 -9.61 4.41 2.36
N GLU A 732 -9.64 5.74 2.33
CA GLU A 732 -10.58 6.46 1.45
C GLU A 732 -10.37 6.12 -0.03
N SER A 733 -9.13 5.92 -0.45
CA SER A 733 -8.77 5.61 -1.83
C SER A 733 -9.22 4.21 -2.23
N PHE A 734 -9.01 3.23 -1.37
CA PHE A 734 -9.54 1.87 -1.52
C PHE A 734 -11.08 1.89 -1.58
N LEU A 735 -11.72 2.62 -0.67
CA LEU A 735 -13.17 2.73 -0.62
C LEU A 735 -13.74 3.40 -1.88
N LYS A 736 -13.04 4.36 -2.48
CA LYS A 736 -13.39 4.96 -3.78
C LYS A 736 -13.07 4.07 -4.98
N GLY A 737 -12.43 2.91 -4.79
CA GLY A 737 -12.08 1.97 -5.85
C GLY A 737 -10.88 2.43 -6.71
N ILE A 738 -9.99 3.23 -6.13
CA ILE A 738 -8.80 3.72 -6.83
C ILE A 738 -7.83 2.58 -7.13
N PHE A 739 -7.71 1.58 -6.26
CA PHE A 739 -6.83 0.42 -6.41
C PHE A 739 -7.45 -0.86 -5.85
#